data_AF-A0A0R3TLM6-F1
#
_entry.id   AF-A0A0R3TLM6-F1
#
_cell.length_a   1.000
_cell.length_b   1.000
_cell.length_c   1.000
_cell.angle_alpha   90.00
_cell.angle_beta   90.00
_cell.angle_gamma   90.00
#
_symmetry.space_group_name_H-M   'P 1'
#
loop_
_entity.id
_entity.type
_entity.pdbx_description
1 polymer ?
#
loop_
_entity_poly.entity_id
_entity_poly.type
_entity_poly.pdbx_seq_one_letter_code
_entity_poly.pdbx_strand_id
1 'polypeptide(L)'
;MAARISEGDANFQWTEHLPLAVHQRSSNRTALRRLHLSRAKLKASSRASALLSGFAMVAMIELTIEQDEVNPIPEALLIAFTAFASLLIVVHITALLISTCILPQLECYISICESSDGSIDTPYEKVRWYVEMSWVFSTALGMLLFLVVVVLACWVKFWNISKWSAGVCFLIVGPVVVVFVLFAIFFYRTLISFKYHNASKMVDSLDRWMSELEKGQCASPVYQSPPVVHHASSLQPSLGTSHRSQQEVTFLSETDFFEFVVVGGGIAGVVCAETLCELIGPTAYDIPRRDPSIHSENSKWRVCLISSSGTLKTAVNVQRVTRLLESFDVAERSTSEWSSVYPNSLLSVIVDKVTRVDCEQRLVYLAERPMNPLKYGRICLAIGGVPRSIVPHHPLVLTLRDTESVAQFRTRLAGARRVVLVGNGGIATEVAYEIEGCQVIWAVKHETISVPFLDPVAAQFLLRCGLEKRRQRNKQGTNNNTSGEEGGPSALIRTLRYTLAQRDAHTGCSAYELLPVTNDEEHMGSALGPDWTQGQRFTGIIETDTLNRPLKVVYNCQVDKILSSSEFYESKLAAVEDDEEGPLLPSPTPTDWPIYVLLTNGECYGADFIISATGVEANLTSSGYPQPSAPCSVFLKSSNSIKTAPPSEGGGLVVNEMMQSISIPELYAAGDCAYAGWEPKAPHWFQMRLWSQARQTAFQAAKSMFYHTVGDEVPLDFSFELFTHVTNFFGFKVSITFSPKNSQALITRKA
;
A
#
# COMPACT_ATOMS: atom_id res chain seq x y z
N MET A 1 15.92 12.88 40.44
CA MET A 1 15.64 11.74 41.34
C MET A 1 15.03 10.65 40.45
N ALA A 2 15.86 9.70 40.03
CA ALA A 2 15.56 8.75 38.97
C ALA A 2 14.86 7.51 39.55
N ALA A 3 13.71 7.13 39.00
CA ALA A 3 13.04 5.87 39.31
C ALA A 3 13.26 4.89 38.14
N ARG A 4 13.84 3.75 38.51
CA ARG A 4 14.28 2.63 37.68
C ARG A 4 13.08 1.88 37.10
N ILE A 5 13.17 1.56 35.81
CA ILE A 5 12.32 0.55 35.15
C ILE A 5 12.89 -0.82 35.52
N SER A 6 12.05 -1.63 36.15
CA SER A 6 12.29 -3.04 36.46
C SER A 6 11.86 -3.87 35.25
N GLU A 7 12.84 -4.38 34.50
CA GLU A 7 12.62 -5.48 33.55
C GLU A 7 12.33 -6.76 34.37
N GLY A 8 11.07 -7.18 34.35
CA GLY A 8 10.66 -8.51 34.79
C GLY A 8 10.64 -9.45 33.60
N ASP A 9 11.75 -10.16 33.40
CA ASP A 9 11.82 -11.37 32.59
C ASP A 9 10.97 -12.47 33.25
N ALA A 10 9.90 -12.88 32.58
CA ALA A 10 9.23 -14.17 32.72
C ALA A 10 8.67 -14.48 31.32
N ASN A 11 9.36 -15.17 30.41
CA ASN A 11 9.86 -16.53 30.56
C ASN A 11 8.75 -17.40 31.19
N PHE A 12 7.83 -17.94 30.39
CA PHE A 12 7.94 -19.34 29.96
C PHE A 12 6.78 -19.87 29.09
N GLN A 13 7.18 -20.72 28.13
CA GLN A 13 6.52 -21.97 27.69
C GLN A 13 5.21 -21.91 26.89
N TRP A 14 5.29 -21.53 25.60
CA TRP A 14 4.49 -22.21 24.55
C TRP A 14 5.25 -22.15 23.22
N THR A 15 6.33 -22.92 23.10
CA THR A 15 7.00 -23.14 21.82
C THR A 15 7.31 -24.61 21.62
N GLU A 16 6.31 -25.47 21.79
CA GLU A 16 6.31 -26.72 21.04
C GLU A 16 4.94 -26.90 20.38
N HIS A 17 4.99 -27.08 19.06
CA HIS A 17 3.91 -27.30 18.08
C HIS A 17 3.25 -26.03 17.51
N LEU A 18 2.67 -26.10 16.28
CA LEU A 18 2.30 -25.00 15.33
C LEU A 18 3.51 -24.19 14.85
N PRO A 19 3.67 -23.79 13.57
CA PRO A 19 3.12 -24.20 12.26
C PRO A 19 4.28 -24.44 11.26
N LEU A 20 4.57 -25.67 10.86
CA LEU A 20 5.80 -25.98 10.11
C LEU A 20 5.94 -25.23 8.76
N ALA A 21 4.84 -24.79 8.13
CA ALA A 21 4.87 -24.21 6.80
C ALA A 21 4.81 -22.65 6.75
N VAL A 22 4.07 -21.97 7.65
CA VAL A 22 4.20 -20.51 7.86
C VAL A 22 5.58 -20.18 8.45
N HIS A 23 6.11 -21.06 9.30
CA HIS A 23 7.46 -20.89 9.82
C HIS A 23 8.51 -21.14 8.73
N GLN A 24 8.30 -22.09 7.80
CA GLN A 24 9.17 -22.27 6.62
C GLN A 24 9.16 -21.05 5.69
N ARG A 25 8.01 -20.44 5.37
CA ARG A 25 7.95 -19.24 4.50
C ARG A 25 8.56 -18.00 5.14
N SER A 26 8.35 -17.78 6.45
CA SER A 26 8.99 -16.69 7.20
C SER A 26 10.49 -16.93 7.44
N SER A 27 10.88 -18.18 7.74
CA SER A 27 12.27 -18.61 7.86
C SER A 27 13.00 -18.45 6.54
N ASN A 28 12.42 -18.87 5.41
CA ASN A 28 12.99 -18.70 4.07
C ASN A 28 13.21 -17.22 3.72
N ARG A 29 12.26 -16.33 4.07
CA ARG A 29 12.41 -14.87 3.88
C ARG A 29 13.51 -14.26 4.75
N THR A 30 13.65 -14.71 6.00
CA THR A 30 14.74 -14.25 6.87
C THR A 30 16.10 -14.83 6.46
N ALA A 31 16.14 -16.08 6.01
CA ALA A 31 17.32 -16.74 5.45
C ALA A 31 17.79 -16.05 4.17
N LEU A 32 16.88 -15.77 3.23
CA LEU A 32 17.20 -15.04 1.99
C LEU A 32 17.72 -13.63 2.27
N ARG A 33 17.11 -12.89 3.20
CA ARG A 33 17.63 -11.59 3.66
C ARG A 33 19.03 -11.70 4.28
N ARG A 34 19.29 -12.74 5.08
CA ARG A 34 20.61 -13.02 5.66
C ARG A 34 21.64 -13.35 4.58
N LEU A 35 21.26 -14.05 3.51
CA LEU A 35 22.11 -14.34 2.37
C LEU A 35 22.46 -13.08 1.57
N HIS A 36 21.49 -12.22 1.26
CA HIS A 36 21.75 -10.94 0.59
C HIS A 36 22.63 -10.00 1.43
N LEU A 37 22.42 -9.93 2.74
CA LEU A 37 23.28 -9.16 3.63
C LEU A 37 24.72 -9.67 3.59
N SER A 38 24.90 -10.99 3.55
CA SER A 38 26.21 -11.63 3.50
C SER A 38 26.91 -11.42 2.16
N ARG A 39 26.13 -11.42 1.07
CA ARG A 39 26.62 -11.02 -0.27
C ARG A 39 27.13 -9.58 -0.25
N ALA A 40 26.39 -8.66 0.37
CA ALA A 40 26.81 -7.26 0.48
C ALA A 40 28.08 -7.11 1.33
N LYS A 41 28.18 -7.79 2.48
CA LYS A 41 29.37 -7.80 3.35
C LYS A 41 30.62 -8.31 2.63
N LEU A 42 30.51 -9.43 1.89
CA LEU A 42 31.63 -9.97 1.12
C LEU A 42 32.06 -9.06 -0.03
N LYS A 43 31.13 -8.44 -0.76
CA LYS A 43 31.46 -7.47 -1.82
C LYS A 43 32.16 -6.23 -1.27
N ALA A 44 31.71 -5.73 -0.12
CA ALA A 44 32.36 -4.62 0.57
C ALA A 44 33.77 -5.01 1.05
N SER A 45 33.90 -6.17 1.72
CA SER A 45 35.20 -6.71 2.18
C SER A 45 36.19 -6.90 1.03
N SER A 46 35.72 -7.42 -0.12
CA SER A 46 36.53 -7.61 -1.32
C SER A 46 37.07 -6.29 -1.88
N ARG A 47 36.19 -5.31 -2.10
CA ARG A 47 36.59 -3.99 -2.66
C ARG A 47 37.54 -3.24 -1.72
N ALA A 48 37.22 -3.19 -0.43
CA ALA A 48 38.04 -2.49 0.55
C ALA A 48 39.43 -3.13 0.67
N SER A 49 39.49 -4.46 0.74
CA SER A 49 40.76 -5.16 0.91
C SER A 49 41.65 -5.12 -0.33
N ALA A 50 41.08 -5.08 -1.54
CA ALA A 50 41.84 -4.95 -2.78
C ALA A 50 42.53 -3.58 -2.85
N LEU A 51 41.80 -2.51 -2.53
CA LEU A 51 42.33 -1.15 -2.54
C LEU A 51 43.40 -0.94 -1.45
N LEU A 52 43.09 -1.30 -0.20
CA LEU A 52 43.96 -1.03 0.94
C LEU A 52 45.24 -1.89 0.93
N SER A 53 45.14 -3.15 0.50
CA SER A 53 46.33 -4.00 0.28
C SER A 53 47.21 -3.45 -0.84
N GLY A 54 46.60 -2.95 -1.93
CA GLY A 54 47.32 -2.28 -3.01
C GLY A 54 48.07 -1.05 -2.54
N PHE A 55 47.41 -0.16 -1.78
CA PHE A 55 48.07 1.02 -1.21
C PHE A 55 49.19 0.67 -0.24
N ALA A 56 48.99 -0.32 0.64
CA ALA A 56 50.02 -0.76 1.58
C ALA A 56 51.23 -1.38 0.87
N MET A 57 51.00 -2.18 -0.17
CA MET A 57 52.04 -2.80 -0.97
C MET A 57 52.84 -1.75 -1.77
N VAL A 58 52.16 -0.82 -2.43
CA VAL A 58 52.81 0.30 -3.14
C VAL A 58 53.60 1.16 -2.16
N ALA A 59 53.03 1.50 -1.00
CA ALA A 59 53.76 2.26 0.02
C ALA A 59 54.96 1.50 0.60
N MET A 60 54.92 0.17 0.65
CA MET A 60 56.06 -0.63 1.11
C MET A 60 57.20 -0.67 0.07
N ILE A 61 56.86 -0.70 -1.22
CA ILE A 61 57.83 -0.82 -2.33
C ILE A 61 58.40 0.54 -2.73
N GLU A 62 57.56 1.58 -2.80
CA GLU A 62 57.90 2.93 -3.28
C GLU A 62 58.49 3.83 -2.18
N LEU A 63 58.52 3.38 -0.91
CA LEU A 63 59.11 4.17 0.17
C LEU A 63 60.63 4.07 0.12
N THR A 64 61.23 5.06 -0.54
CA THR A 64 62.68 5.25 -0.60
C THR A 64 63.19 5.76 0.74
N ILE A 65 64.02 4.97 1.42
CA ILE A 65 64.65 5.35 2.69
C ILE A 65 66.02 5.96 2.37
N GLU A 66 66.16 7.27 2.56
CA GLU A 66 67.47 7.94 2.53
C GLU A 66 68.15 7.75 3.90
N GLN A 67 69.28 7.05 3.92
CA GLN A 67 70.09 6.87 5.14
C GLN A 67 71.05 8.06 5.31
N ASP A 68 70.79 8.90 6.31
CA ASP A 68 71.71 9.97 6.73
C ASP A 68 72.59 9.51 7.90
N GLU A 69 73.91 9.74 7.80
CA GLU A 69 74.88 9.35 8.84
C GLU A 69 74.75 10.17 10.15
N VAL A 70 74.13 11.36 10.10
CA VAL A 70 74.06 12.31 11.23
C VAL A 70 72.81 12.11 12.11
N ASN A 71 71.69 11.69 11.55
CA ASN A 71 70.43 11.43 12.26
C ASN A 71 69.76 10.18 11.70
N PRO A 72 70.27 8.97 12.02
CA PRO A 72 69.68 7.75 11.50
C PRO A 72 68.23 7.59 11.99
N ILE A 73 67.41 7.00 11.11
CA ILE A 73 66.05 6.60 11.48
C ILE A 73 66.15 5.49 12.54
N PRO A 74 65.44 5.59 13.67
CA PRO A 74 65.48 4.55 14.70
C PRO A 74 65.10 3.18 14.13
N GLU A 75 65.95 2.17 14.36
CA GLU A 75 65.68 0.80 13.89
C GLU A 75 64.32 0.28 14.39
N ALA A 76 63.96 0.61 15.63
CA ALA A 76 62.66 0.26 16.21
C ALA A 76 61.47 0.80 15.40
N LEU A 77 61.60 1.99 14.79
CA LEU A 77 60.55 2.59 13.97
C LEU A 77 60.43 1.86 12.62
N LEU A 78 61.55 1.51 11.99
CA LEU A 78 61.58 0.75 10.74
C LEU A 78 61.01 -0.65 10.94
N ILE A 79 61.36 -1.32 12.05
CA ILE A 79 60.81 -2.61 12.44
C ILE A 79 59.31 -2.49 12.69
N ALA A 80 58.84 -1.46 13.39
CA ALA A 80 57.41 -1.25 13.62
C ALA A 80 56.65 -1.01 12.31
N PHE A 81 57.15 -0.12 11.44
CA PHE A 81 56.54 0.17 10.14
C PHE A 81 56.43 -1.09 9.28
N THR A 82 57.52 -1.85 9.13
CA THR A 82 57.53 -3.08 8.33
C THR A 82 56.60 -4.13 8.94
N ALA A 83 56.60 -4.33 10.27
CA ALA A 83 55.70 -5.26 10.94
C ALA A 83 54.22 -4.92 10.74
N PHE A 84 53.82 -3.66 10.94
CA PHE A 84 52.42 -3.23 10.77
C PHE A 84 51.98 -3.24 9.30
N ALA A 85 52.85 -2.85 8.36
CA ALA A 85 52.55 -2.89 6.93
C ALA A 85 52.41 -4.34 6.42
N SER A 86 53.28 -5.26 6.85
CA SER A 86 53.14 -6.68 6.54
C SER A 86 51.87 -7.28 7.16
N LEU A 87 51.55 -6.94 8.42
CA LEU A 87 50.33 -7.42 9.07
C LEU A 87 49.07 -6.93 8.35
N LEU A 88 49.05 -5.66 7.92
CA LEU A 88 47.96 -5.08 7.14
C LEU A 88 47.73 -5.83 5.82
N ILE A 89 48.82 -6.10 5.07
CA ILE A 89 48.75 -6.86 3.81
C ILE A 89 48.20 -8.26 4.07
N VAL A 90 48.69 -8.97 5.09
CA VAL A 90 48.23 -10.32 5.43
C VAL A 90 46.74 -10.34 5.80
N VAL A 91 46.29 -9.40 6.62
CA VAL A 91 44.88 -9.28 7.03
C VAL A 91 43.97 -9.03 5.82
N HIS A 92 44.35 -8.12 4.92
CA HIS A 92 43.54 -7.83 3.73
C HIS A 92 43.60 -8.93 2.67
N ILE A 93 44.75 -9.56 2.43
CA ILE A 93 44.83 -10.70 1.51
C ILE A 93 43.99 -11.88 2.02
N THR A 94 43.98 -12.13 3.33
CA THR A 94 43.15 -13.18 3.92
C THR A 94 41.66 -12.87 3.74
N ALA A 95 41.23 -11.63 3.98
CA ALA A 95 39.85 -11.22 3.76
C ALA A 95 39.44 -11.26 2.27
N LEU A 96 40.36 -10.94 1.36
CA LEU A 96 40.18 -11.10 -0.09
C LEU A 96 39.99 -12.56 -0.47
N LEU A 97 40.84 -13.46 0.00
CA LEU A 97 40.78 -14.88 -0.30
C LEU A 97 39.42 -15.46 0.13
N ILE A 98 39.00 -15.17 1.37
CA ILE A 98 37.70 -15.62 1.89
C ILE A 98 36.56 -15.08 1.04
N SER A 99 36.63 -13.81 0.61
CA SER A 99 35.59 -13.20 -0.22
C SER A 99 35.54 -13.78 -1.64
N THR A 100 36.68 -13.99 -2.28
CA THR A 100 36.79 -14.54 -3.63
C THR A 100 36.34 -16.00 -3.69
N CYS A 101 36.64 -16.81 -2.67
CA CYS A 101 36.25 -18.22 -2.63
C CYS A 101 34.75 -18.42 -2.30
N ILE A 102 34.16 -17.60 -1.43
CA ILE A 102 32.78 -17.79 -0.96
C ILE A 102 31.75 -17.09 -1.85
N LEU A 103 32.08 -15.92 -2.42
CA LEU A 103 31.11 -15.08 -3.13
C LEU A 103 30.45 -15.76 -4.35
N PRO A 104 31.18 -16.47 -5.24
CA PRO A 104 30.55 -17.12 -6.40
C PRO A 104 29.57 -18.24 -6.00
N GLN A 105 29.93 -19.01 -4.96
CA GLN A 105 29.06 -20.07 -4.42
C GLN A 105 27.80 -19.46 -3.80
N LEU A 106 27.93 -18.33 -3.09
CA LEU A 106 26.81 -17.61 -2.49
C LEU A 106 25.88 -17.01 -3.55
N GLU A 107 26.41 -16.46 -4.65
CA GLU A 107 25.59 -15.90 -5.73
C GLU A 107 24.83 -16.98 -6.52
N CYS A 108 25.49 -18.12 -6.79
CA CYS A 108 24.82 -19.30 -7.37
C CYS A 108 23.70 -19.79 -6.46
N TYR A 109 23.96 -19.90 -5.16
CA TYR A 109 22.96 -20.36 -4.19
C TYR A 109 21.76 -19.41 -4.08
N ILE A 110 21.99 -18.08 -4.03
CA ILE A 110 20.90 -17.09 -4.03
C ILE A 110 20.04 -17.23 -5.29
N SER A 111 20.64 -17.43 -6.47
CA SER A 111 19.88 -17.60 -7.72
C SER A 111 19.00 -18.86 -7.72
N ILE A 112 19.47 -19.95 -7.10
CA ILE A 112 18.70 -21.20 -6.95
C ILE A 112 17.57 -21.03 -5.92
N CYS A 113 17.82 -20.29 -4.83
CA CYS A 113 16.80 -19.95 -3.83
C CYS A 113 15.73 -19.02 -4.39
N GLU A 114 16.05 -18.15 -5.35
CA GLU A 114 15.07 -17.28 -6.01
C GLU A 114 14.18 -18.06 -7.00
N SER A 115 14.63 -19.22 -7.50
CA SER A 115 13.91 -20.01 -8.50
C SER A 115 13.16 -21.24 -7.94
N SER A 116 13.36 -21.63 -6.68
CA SER A 116 12.79 -22.85 -6.08
C SER A 116 12.01 -22.54 -4.80
N ASP A 117 10.76 -23.01 -4.71
CA ASP A 117 9.84 -22.79 -3.58
C ASP A 117 10.00 -23.84 -2.46
N GLY A 118 11.13 -24.57 -2.44
CA GLY A 118 11.41 -25.70 -1.54
C GLY A 118 12.19 -25.34 -0.27
N SER A 119 12.22 -26.28 0.69
CA SER A 119 12.87 -26.13 1.99
C SER A 119 14.38 -25.88 1.88
N ILE A 120 14.85 -24.82 2.52
CA ILE A 120 16.26 -24.42 2.56
C ILE A 120 16.96 -25.19 3.68
N ASP A 121 17.61 -26.32 3.38
CA ASP A 121 18.60 -26.89 4.29
C ASP A 121 19.89 -26.08 4.25
N THR A 122 20.55 -25.92 5.40
CA THR A 122 21.57 -24.88 5.64
C THR A 122 23.02 -25.40 5.73
N PRO A 123 23.70 -25.70 4.61
CA PRO A 123 25.16 -25.71 4.53
C PRO A 123 25.78 -24.33 4.86
N TYR A 124 24.99 -23.26 4.70
CA TYR A 124 25.40 -21.87 4.82
C TYR A 124 25.71 -21.42 6.27
N GLU A 125 25.12 -22.04 7.30
CA GLU A 125 25.40 -21.66 8.70
C GLU A 125 26.88 -21.85 9.07
N LYS A 126 27.52 -22.87 8.49
CA LYS A 126 28.97 -23.11 8.66
C LYS A 126 29.81 -22.04 7.97
N VAL A 127 29.32 -21.45 6.88
CA VAL A 127 30.03 -20.44 6.07
C VAL A 127 29.86 -19.03 6.65
N ARG A 128 28.75 -18.77 7.35
CA ARG A 128 28.44 -17.45 7.94
C ARG A 128 29.50 -16.93 8.89
N TRP A 129 30.11 -17.80 9.69
CA TRP A 129 31.21 -17.41 10.58
C TRP A 129 32.39 -16.85 9.78
N TYR A 130 32.76 -17.48 8.67
CA TYR A 130 33.82 -16.99 7.79
C TYR A 130 33.48 -15.65 7.13
N VAL A 131 32.21 -15.43 6.76
CA VAL A 131 31.74 -14.14 6.19
C VAL A 131 31.89 -12.99 7.20
N GLU A 132 31.43 -13.21 8.44
CA GLU A 132 31.55 -12.19 9.50
C GLU A 132 33.01 -11.92 9.85
N MET A 133 33.84 -12.97 9.97
CA MET A 133 35.28 -12.81 10.25
C MET A 133 36.01 -12.06 9.14
N SER A 134 35.73 -12.35 7.86
CA SER A 134 36.30 -11.61 6.72
C SER A 134 35.91 -10.12 6.75
N TRP A 135 34.64 -9.83 7.02
CA TRP A 135 34.15 -8.45 7.08
C TRP A 135 34.77 -7.65 8.24
N VAL A 136 34.89 -8.26 9.43
CA VAL A 136 35.53 -7.63 10.60
C VAL A 136 37.03 -7.41 10.36
N PHE A 137 37.73 -8.41 9.80
CA PHE A 137 39.15 -8.29 9.49
C PHE A 137 39.43 -7.23 8.43
N SER A 138 38.60 -7.13 7.39
CA SER A 138 38.73 -6.10 6.36
C SER A 138 38.38 -4.69 6.87
N THR A 139 37.22 -4.55 7.53
CA THR A 139 36.61 -3.23 7.79
C THR A 139 37.04 -2.64 9.12
N ALA A 140 37.17 -3.47 10.16
CA ALA A 140 37.54 -3.00 11.49
C ALA A 140 39.06 -3.05 11.68
N LEU A 141 39.65 -4.25 11.59
CA LEU A 141 41.08 -4.42 11.84
C LEU A 141 41.93 -3.79 10.72
N GLY A 142 41.58 -4.03 9.46
CA GLY A 142 42.31 -3.53 8.29
C GLY A 142 42.34 -1.99 8.21
N MET A 143 41.20 -1.32 8.44
CA MET A 143 41.16 0.14 8.46
C MET A 143 41.99 0.75 9.60
N LEU A 144 41.97 0.14 10.79
CA LEU A 144 42.79 0.59 11.91
C LEU A 144 44.28 0.45 11.59
N LEU A 145 44.69 -0.72 11.11
CA LEU A 145 46.07 -0.99 10.71
C LEU A 145 46.52 -0.05 9.58
N PHE A 146 45.64 0.25 8.62
CA PHE A 146 45.95 1.19 7.54
C PHE A 146 46.25 2.59 8.06
N LEU A 147 45.44 3.11 8.99
CA LEU A 147 45.71 4.42 9.61
C LEU A 147 47.04 4.45 10.37
N VAL A 148 47.36 3.38 11.11
CA VAL A 148 48.65 3.25 11.81
C VAL A 148 49.81 3.22 10.82
N VAL A 149 49.68 2.45 9.73
CA VAL A 149 50.70 2.36 8.69
C VAL A 149 50.91 3.70 7.98
N VAL A 150 49.86 4.48 7.74
CA VAL A 150 49.98 5.84 7.17
C VAL A 150 50.77 6.76 8.10
N VAL A 151 50.49 6.75 9.40
CA VAL A 151 51.22 7.56 10.39
C VAL A 151 52.70 7.15 10.44
N LEU A 152 52.97 5.84 10.49
CA LEU A 152 54.34 5.31 10.50
C LEU A 152 55.08 5.62 9.19
N ALA A 153 54.43 5.50 8.03
CA ALA A 153 55.01 5.84 6.73
C ALA A 153 55.42 7.32 6.66
N CYS A 154 54.57 8.23 7.15
CA CYS A 154 54.91 9.65 7.25
C CYS A 154 56.08 9.88 8.23
N TRP A 155 56.12 9.14 9.33
CA TRP A 155 57.19 9.28 10.32
C TRP A 155 58.53 8.77 9.80
N VAL A 156 58.55 7.67 9.04
CA VAL A 156 59.75 7.15 8.37
C VAL A 156 60.20 8.11 7.26
N LYS A 157 59.28 8.57 6.40
CA LYS A 157 59.59 9.41 5.24
C LYS A 157 60.08 10.81 5.60
N PHE A 158 59.48 11.45 6.61
CA PHE A 158 59.82 12.84 6.97
C PHE A 158 60.79 12.94 8.15
N TRP A 159 61.34 11.82 8.64
CA TRP A 159 62.25 11.81 9.79
C TRP A 159 63.46 12.74 9.58
N ASN A 160 64.09 12.64 8.41
CA ASN A 160 65.31 13.41 8.09
C ASN A 160 64.98 14.82 7.58
N ILE A 161 63.78 15.03 6.98
CA ILE A 161 63.40 16.30 6.35
C ILE A 161 62.80 17.28 7.38
N SER A 162 61.78 16.86 8.12
CA SER A 162 61.09 17.73 9.08
C SER A 162 60.23 16.91 10.04
N LYS A 163 60.66 16.87 11.31
CA LYS A 163 59.91 16.26 12.42
C LYS A 163 58.57 16.97 12.65
N TRP A 164 58.46 18.26 12.31
CA TRP A 164 57.21 19.01 12.41
C TRP A 164 56.14 18.49 11.44
N SER A 165 56.54 18.11 10.21
CA SER A 165 55.60 17.55 9.22
C SER A 165 55.02 16.20 9.67
N ALA A 166 55.86 15.34 10.25
CA ALA A 166 55.41 14.08 10.84
C ALA A 166 54.48 14.32 12.06
N GLY A 167 54.79 15.32 12.88
CA GLY A 167 53.96 15.74 14.02
C GLY A 167 52.57 16.25 13.62
N VAL A 168 52.47 17.02 12.52
CA VAL A 168 51.18 17.48 11.98
C VAL A 168 50.33 16.31 11.48
N CYS A 169 50.93 15.33 10.80
CA CYS A 169 50.22 14.13 10.36
C CYS A 169 49.64 13.34 11.55
N PHE A 170 50.42 13.18 12.62
CA PHE A 170 49.94 12.55 13.86
C PHE A 170 48.79 13.33 14.51
N LEU A 171 48.85 14.67 14.53
CA LEU A 171 47.78 15.52 15.08
C LEU A 171 46.47 15.39 14.31
N ILE A 172 46.53 15.25 12.99
CA ILE A 172 45.34 15.12 12.13
C ILE A 172 44.76 13.70 12.18
N VAL A 173 45.61 12.68 12.10
CA VAL A 173 45.15 11.27 12.03
C VAL A 173 44.85 10.68 13.41
N GLY A 174 45.53 11.15 14.45
CA GLY A 174 45.40 10.66 15.83
C GLY A 174 43.96 10.66 16.37
N PRO A 175 43.20 11.76 16.28
CA PRO A 175 41.80 11.79 16.71
C PRO A 175 40.92 10.75 16.01
N VAL A 176 41.15 10.53 14.71
CA VAL A 176 40.40 9.54 13.92
C VAL A 176 40.70 8.12 14.42
N VAL A 177 41.97 7.82 14.73
CA VAL A 177 42.36 6.53 15.33
C VAL A 177 41.72 6.35 16.70
N VAL A 178 41.68 7.37 17.56
CA VAL A 178 41.04 7.29 18.88
C VAL A 178 39.55 7.01 18.77
N VAL A 179 38.83 7.73 17.91
CA VAL A 179 37.40 7.49 17.66
C VAL A 179 37.17 6.06 17.15
N PHE A 180 38.04 5.59 16.24
CA PHE A 180 37.95 4.24 15.70
C PHE A 180 38.18 3.17 16.76
N VAL A 181 39.16 3.36 17.65
CA VAL A 181 39.43 2.44 18.77
C VAL A 181 38.28 2.44 19.77
N LEU A 182 37.70 3.60 20.11
CA LEU A 182 36.52 3.67 20.98
C LEU A 182 35.32 2.94 20.37
N PHE A 183 35.10 3.12 19.06
CA PHE A 183 34.08 2.39 18.33
C PHE A 183 34.34 0.88 18.32
N ALA A 184 35.59 0.44 18.08
CA ALA A 184 35.97 -0.96 18.11
C ALA A 184 35.77 -1.59 19.49
N ILE A 185 36.11 -0.87 20.58
CA ILE A 185 35.89 -1.33 21.96
C ILE A 185 34.40 -1.43 22.27
N PHE A 186 33.61 -0.43 21.89
CA PHE A 186 32.15 -0.45 22.06
C PHE A 186 31.52 -1.62 21.30
N PHE A 187 31.94 -1.83 20.05
CA PHE A 187 31.48 -2.93 19.23
C PHE A 187 31.89 -4.29 19.80
N TYR A 188 33.14 -4.45 20.25
CA TYR A 188 33.63 -5.67 20.89
C TYR A 188 32.87 -5.99 22.18
N ARG A 189 32.62 -5.00 23.04
CA ARG A 189 31.81 -5.16 24.25
C ARG A 189 30.38 -5.57 23.94
N THR A 190 29.76 -4.96 22.94
CA THR A 190 28.40 -5.29 22.51
C THR A 190 28.33 -6.72 21.97
N LEU A 191 29.33 -7.13 21.17
CA LEU A 191 29.39 -8.45 20.55
C LEU A 191 29.66 -9.57 21.57
N ILE A 192 30.49 -9.31 22.58
CA ILE A 192 30.76 -10.25 23.66
C ILE A 192 29.63 -10.32 24.68
N SER A 193 29.02 -9.18 25.04
CA SER A 193 27.85 -9.19 25.93
C SER A 193 26.72 -10.01 25.33
N PHE A 194 26.51 -9.90 24.02
CA PHE A 194 25.52 -10.71 23.30
C PHE A 194 25.87 -12.21 23.26
N LYS A 195 27.15 -12.55 23.00
CA LYS A 195 27.61 -13.95 23.02
C LYS A 195 27.56 -14.58 24.42
N TYR A 196 27.92 -13.82 25.44
CA TYR A 196 27.91 -14.26 26.83
C TYR A 196 26.48 -14.47 27.32
N HIS A 197 25.56 -13.56 27.00
CA HIS A 197 24.14 -13.70 27.36
C HIS A 197 23.49 -14.91 26.69
N ASN A 198 23.78 -15.17 25.41
CA ASN A 198 23.29 -16.38 24.73
C ASN A 198 23.94 -17.67 25.23
N ALA A 199 25.23 -17.66 25.55
CA ALA A 199 25.91 -18.82 26.12
C ALA A 199 25.40 -19.14 27.52
N SER A 200 25.17 -18.12 28.36
CA SER A 200 24.57 -18.27 29.70
C SER A 200 23.18 -18.89 29.60
N LYS A 201 22.29 -18.36 28.73
CA LYS A 201 20.95 -18.92 28.53
C LYS A 201 20.96 -20.38 28.07
N MET A 202 21.98 -20.78 27.29
CA MET A 202 22.16 -22.16 26.83
C MET A 202 22.72 -23.08 27.92
N VAL A 203 23.56 -22.56 28.82
CA VAL A 203 24.05 -23.29 30.00
C VAL A 203 22.91 -23.47 31.01
N ASP A 204 22.13 -22.42 31.27
CA ASP A 204 20.99 -22.45 32.19
C ASP A 204 19.84 -23.34 31.69
N SER A 205 19.70 -23.51 30.38
CA SER A 205 18.79 -24.51 29.82
C SER A 205 19.35 -25.93 29.99
N LEU A 206 20.62 -26.16 29.68
CA LEU A 206 21.27 -27.48 29.86
C LEU A 206 21.22 -27.96 31.31
N ASP A 207 21.45 -27.08 32.27
CA ASP A 207 21.44 -27.39 33.70
C ASP A 207 20.03 -27.78 34.17
N ARG A 208 19.00 -27.13 33.63
CA ARG A 208 17.59 -27.52 33.86
C ARG A 208 17.28 -28.90 33.28
N TRP A 209 17.68 -29.17 32.04
CA TRP A 209 17.51 -30.48 31.41
C TRP A 209 18.26 -31.59 32.17
N MET A 210 19.46 -31.32 32.66
CA MET A 210 20.25 -32.26 33.47
C MET A 210 19.58 -32.52 34.83
N SER A 211 19.02 -31.50 35.47
CA SER A 211 18.28 -31.62 36.73
C SER A 211 16.97 -32.41 36.61
N GLU A 212 16.31 -32.40 35.45
CA GLU A 212 15.12 -33.22 35.20
C GLU A 212 15.45 -34.68 34.92
N LEU A 213 16.61 -34.94 34.29
CA LEU A 213 17.14 -36.29 34.11
C LEU A 213 17.58 -36.92 35.44
N GLU A 214 18.19 -36.14 36.35
CA GLU A 214 18.53 -36.61 37.71
C GLU A 214 17.30 -36.92 38.57
N LYS A 215 16.15 -36.29 38.30
CA LYS A 215 14.88 -36.49 39.04
C LYS A 215 14.07 -37.71 38.58
N GLY A 216 14.50 -38.41 37.53
CA GLY A 216 14.08 -39.79 37.24
C GLY A 216 12.61 -40.04 36.90
N GLN A 217 11.90 -39.11 36.26
CA GLN A 217 10.48 -39.31 35.86
C GLN A 217 10.33 -39.59 34.36
N CYS A 218 10.42 -40.86 33.99
CA CYS A 218 9.78 -41.39 32.77
C CYS A 218 8.49 -42.10 33.19
N ALA A 219 7.32 -41.56 32.85
CA ALA A 219 6.06 -42.29 32.97
C ALA A 219 5.08 -41.94 31.84
N SER A 220 4.82 -42.93 30.98
CA SER A 220 3.75 -43.01 29.99
C SER A 220 2.37 -43.09 30.67
N PRO A 221 1.26 -42.50 30.15
CA PRO A 221 -0.03 -42.63 30.81
C PRO A 221 -0.86 -43.82 30.28
N VAL A 222 -1.33 -44.67 31.21
CA VAL A 222 -2.38 -45.68 31.03
C VAL A 222 -3.58 -45.30 31.91
N TYR A 223 -4.77 -45.34 31.29
CA TYR A 223 -6.15 -45.41 31.81
C TYR A 223 -6.39 -45.47 33.33
N GLN A 224 -7.27 -44.59 33.83
CA GLN A 224 -8.34 -44.97 34.77
C GLN A 224 -9.48 -43.92 34.85
N SER A 225 -10.70 -44.43 34.86
CA SER A 225 -12.01 -43.77 34.77
C SER A 225 -12.55 -43.26 36.12
N PRO A 226 -13.46 -42.25 36.13
CA PRO A 226 -14.19 -41.85 37.34
C PRO A 226 -15.57 -42.56 37.47
N PRO A 227 -16.19 -42.53 38.67
CA PRO A 227 -17.26 -43.44 39.06
C PRO A 227 -18.66 -43.00 38.63
N VAL A 228 -19.51 -44.02 38.52
CA VAL A 228 -20.95 -44.00 38.24
C VAL A 228 -21.73 -43.43 39.42
N VAL A 229 -22.70 -42.56 39.14
CA VAL A 229 -23.88 -42.35 40.01
C VAL A 229 -25.14 -42.53 39.17
N HIS A 230 -25.96 -43.47 39.62
CA HIS A 230 -27.22 -43.89 39.04
C HIS A 230 -28.34 -42.87 39.28
N HIS A 231 -29.18 -42.63 38.27
CA HIS A 231 -30.62 -42.58 38.47
C HIS A 231 -31.34 -43.27 37.31
N ALA A 232 -32.23 -44.18 37.67
CA ALA A 232 -32.93 -45.12 36.81
C ALA A 232 -34.40 -44.71 36.64
N SER A 233 -34.94 -44.94 35.44
CA SER A 233 -36.32 -45.37 35.11
C SER A 233 -36.66 -44.90 33.68
N SER A 234 -37.28 -45.63 32.75
CA SER A 234 -37.72 -47.02 32.61
C SER A 234 -38.41 -47.12 31.23
N LEU A 235 -38.32 -48.30 30.60
CA LEU A 235 -39.22 -48.89 29.58
C LEU A 235 -39.06 -48.55 28.07
N GLN A 236 -38.93 -49.64 27.30
CA GLN A 236 -38.71 -49.86 25.86
C GLN A 236 -40.04 -49.91 25.04
N PRO A 237 -40.10 -50.50 23.82
CA PRO A 237 -39.45 -50.21 22.52
C PRO A 237 -40.48 -50.12 21.35
N SER A 238 -40.12 -49.56 20.17
CA SER A 238 -40.52 -50.14 18.87
C SER A 238 -40.04 -49.34 17.64
N LEU A 239 -39.30 -50.04 16.77
CA LEU A 239 -39.48 -50.17 15.31
C LEU A 239 -39.76 -48.94 14.43
N GLY A 240 -38.95 -48.78 13.37
CA GLY A 240 -39.45 -48.27 12.08
C GLY A 240 -38.63 -47.18 11.41
N THR A 241 -37.75 -47.59 10.50
CA THR A 241 -37.20 -46.79 9.40
C THR A 241 -38.32 -46.24 8.49
N SER A 242 -38.27 -44.95 8.12
CA SER A 242 -38.54 -44.44 6.76
C SER A 242 -38.70 -42.92 6.71
N HIS A 243 -37.95 -42.30 5.79
CA HIS A 243 -38.11 -40.98 5.17
C HIS A 243 -39.51 -40.34 5.24
N ARG A 244 -39.58 -39.05 5.62
CA ARG A 244 -39.88 -37.90 4.72
C ARG A 244 -40.02 -36.58 5.50
N SER A 245 -39.28 -35.58 5.07
CA SER A 245 -39.64 -34.15 4.97
C SER A 245 -40.74 -33.62 5.92
N GLN A 246 -40.34 -32.90 6.97
CA GLN A 246 -41.16 -31.87 7.58
C GLN A 246 -40.28 -30.69 8.01
N GLN A 247 -40.70 -29.51 7.56
CA GLN A 247 -40.23 -28.20 7.99
C GLN A 247 -40.25 -28.13 9.51
N GLU A 248 -39.09 -27.84 10.11
CA GLU A 248 -39.04 -27.43 11.50
C GLU A 248 -38.93 -25.90 11.51
N VAL A 249 -40.07 -25.26 11.78
CA VAL A 249 -40.19 -23.86 12.13
C VAL A 249 -39.48 -23.68 13.48
N THR A 250 -38.26 -23.14 13.46
CA THR A 250 -37.56 -22.76 14.68
C THR A 250 -38.15 -21.44 15.18
N PHE A 251 -38.92 -21.52 16.25
CA PHE A 251 -39.38 -20.39 17.02
C PHE A 251 -38.18 -19.66 17.67
N LEU A 252 -38.06 -18.36 17.39
CA LEU A 252 -37.23 -17.33 18.04
C LEU A 252 -35.82 -17.76 18.49
N SER A 253 -34.81 -17.51 17.66
CA SER A 253 -33.42 -17.31 18.11
C SER A 253 -32.91 -15.93 17.72
N GLU A 254 -32.22 -15.35 18.69
CA GLU A 254 -31.58 -14.04 18.76
C GLU A 254 -30.74 -13.65 17.54
N THR A 255 -30.66 -12.34 17.28
CA THR A 255 -29.79 -11.65 16.31
C THR A 255 -28.47 -12.39 16.02
N ASP A 256 -28.16 -12.66 14.75
CA ASP A 256 -26.90 -13.28 14.34
C ASP A 256 -25.71 -12.46 14.87
N PHE A 257 -24.88 -13.09 15.71
CA PHE A 257 -23.67 -12.48 16.26
C PHE A 257 -22.44 -12.79 15.41
N PHE A 258 -21.66 -11.76 15.14
CA PHE A 258 -20.36 -11.83 14.48
C PHE A 258 -19.31 -11.07 15.28
N GLU A 259 -18.16 -11.67 15.54
CA GLU A 259 -17.05 -10.97 16.20
C GLU A 259 -16.58 -9.77 15.41
N PHE A 260 -16.54 -9.88 14.07
CA PHE A 260 -16.11 -8.81 13.19
C PHE A 260 -17.15 -8.57 12.08
N VAL A 261 -17.60 -7.33 11.94
CA VAL A 261 -18.44 -6.89 10.82
C VAL A 261 -17.69 -5.87 9.98
N VAL A 262 -17.69 -6.03 8.66
CA VAL A 262 -17.10 -5.10 7.70
C VAL A 262 -18.18 -4.63 6.75
N VAL A 263 -18.35 -3.30 6.61
CA VAL A 263 -19.40 -2.71 5.77
C VAL A 263 -18.79 -2.05 4.54
N GLY A 264 -19.04 -2.63 3.37
CA GLY A 264 -18.67 -2.08 2.06
C GLY A 264 -17.92 -3.10 1.18
N GLY A 265 -18.43 -3.36 -0.03
CA GLY A 265 -17.80 -4.26 -1.01
C GLY A 265 -16.67 -3.65 -1.85
N GLY A 266 -16.19 -2.46 -1.47
CA GLY A 266 -15.05 -1.80 -2.14
C GLY A 266 -13.70 -2.34 -1.67
N ILE A 267 -12.61 -1.78 -2.22
CA ILE A 267 -11.24 -2.23 -1.90
C ILE A 267 -10.95 -2.21 -0.41
N ALA A 268 -11.37 -1.17 0.32
CA ALA A 268 -11.16 -1.11 1.75
C ALA A 268 -11.87 -2.24 2.51
N GLY A 269 -13.14 -2.51 2.22
CA GLY A 269 -13.90 -3.53 2.97
C GLY A 269 -13.47 -4.96 2.61
N VAL A 270 -13.20 -5.22 1.32
CA VAL A 270 -12.70 -6.52 0.86
C VAL A 270 -11.34 -6.84 1.47
N VAL A 271 -10.38 -5.89 1.41
CA VAL A 271 -9.05 -6.07 2.02
C VAL A 271 -9.15 -6.23 3.54
N CYS A 272 -10.05 -5.48 4.19
CA CYS A 272 -10.26 -5.60 5.63
C CYS A 272 -10.78 -6.99 6.01
N ALA A 273 -11.76 -7.52 5.27
CA ALA A 273 -12.32 -8.85 5.50
C ALA A 273 -11.31 -9.97 5.18
N GLU A 274 -10.60 -9.88 4.05
CA GLU A 274 -9.48 -10.78 3.68
C GLU A 274 -8.45 -10.86 4.81
N THR A 275 -7.98 -9.69 5.28
CA THR A 275 -6.94 -9.60 6.32
C THR A 275 -7.43 -10.20 7.64
N LEU A 276 -8.68 -9.96 8.04
CA LEU A 276 -9.26 -10.57 9.23
C LEU A 276 -9.32 -12.10 9.08
N CYS A 277 -9.81 -12.61 7.96
CA CYS A 277 -9.88 -14.05 7.72
C CYS A 277 -8.50 -14.70 7.75
N GLU A 278 -7.48 -14.06 7.17
CA GLU A 278 -6.08 -14.53 7.19
C GLU A 278 -5.47 -14.54 8.60
N LEU A 279 -5.82 -13.56 9.44
CA LEU A 279 -5.35 -13.51 10.83
C LEU A 279 -6.04 -14.55 11.72
N ILE A 280 -7.31 -14.88 11.45
CA ILE A 280 -8.11 -15.82 12.25
C ILE A 280 -7.88 -17.27 11.83
N GLY A 281 -7.90 -17.56 10.53
CA GLY A 281 -7.77 -18.92 9.99
C GLY A 281 -6.53 -19.06 9.11
N PRO A 282 -5.50 -19.84 9.50
CA PRO A 282 -4.48 -20.23 8.55
C PRO A 282 -5.15 -21.05 7.44
N THR A 283 -5.05 -20.57 6.20
CA THR A 283 -5.57 -21.24 5.00
C THR A 283 -5.20 -22.73 4.97
N ALA A 284 -6.11 -23.56 4.42
CA ALA A 284 -6.10 -25.02 4.36
C ALA A 284 -4.87 -25.70 3.70
N TYR A 285 -3.78 -24.98 3.45
CA TYR A 285 -2.55 -25.50 2.86
C TYR A 285 -1.38 -25.67 3.82
N ASP A 286 -1.51 -25.28 5.09
CA ASP A 286 -0.46 -25.49 6.09
C ASP A 286 -0.97 -26.37 7.25
N ILE A 287 -0.51 -27.64 7.27
CA ILE A 287 -0.09 -28.47 8.43
C ILE A 287 -0.57 -29.95 8.32
N PRO A 288 0.34 -30.94 8.41
CA PRO A 288 -0.02 -32.30 8.84
C PRO A 288 -0.27 -32.30 10.36
N ARG A 289 -1.51 -32.60 10.77
CA ARG A 289 -2.00 -33.02 12.10
C ARG A 289 -1.27 -32.42 13.31
N ARG A 290 -1.82 -31.32 13.84
CA ARG A 290 -1.71 -31.01 15.28
C ARG A 290 -2.81 -31.77 16.04
N ASP A 291 -2.48 -32.19 17.25
CA ASP A 291 -3.29 -33.01 18.16
C ASP A 291 -4.76 -32.49 18.30
N PRO A 292 -5.79 -33.33 18.07
CA PRO A 292 -7.20 -32.95 18.11
C PRO A 292 -7.74 -32.60 19.52
N SER A 293 -6.88 -32.56 20.54
CA SER A 293 -7.26 -32.33 21.95
C SER A 293 -7.01 -30.90 22.47
N ILE A 294 -6.36 -30.00 21.70
CA ILE A 294 -6.25 -28.57 22.03
C ILE A 294 -7.33 -27.79 21.28
N HIS A 295 -8.44 -27.49 21.95
CA HIS A 295 -9.44 -26.55 21.45
C HIS A 295 -8.83 -25.13 21.42
N SER A 296 -8.52 -24.60 20.23
CA SER A 296 -8.24 -23.18 20.05
C SER A 296 -9.56 -22.41 20.23
N GLU A 297 -9.68 -21.55 21.25
CA GLU A 297 -10.85 -20.68 21.46
C GLU A 297 -11.10 -19.74 20.25
N ASN A 298 -10.08 -19.49 19.41
CA ASN A 298 -10.19 -18.69 18.18
C ASN A 298 -10.96 -19.41 17.05
N SER A 299 -11.24 -20.71 17.19
CA SER A 299 -12.01 -21.49 16.20
C SER A 299 -13.51 -21.12 16.13
N LYS A 300 -13.94 -20.11 16.90
CA LYS A 300 -15.33 -19.64 16.98
C LYS A 300 -15.56 -18.26 16.36
N TRP A 301 -14.51 -17.50 16.04
CA TRP A 301 -14.68 -16.12 15.56
C TRP A 301 -15.20 -16.07 14.13
N ARG A 302 -16.25 -15.27 13.93
CA ARG A 302 -16.91 -15.10 12.64
C ARG A 302 -16.71 -13.69 12.09
N VAL A 303 -16.40 -13.62 10.81
CA VAL A 303 -16.29 -12.39 10.02
C VAL A 303 -17.51 -12.28 9.11
N CYS A 304 -18.18 -11.13 9.14
CA CYS A 304 -19.24 -10.80 8.21
C CYS A 304 -18.84 -9.62 7.31
N LEU A 305 -18.90 -9.80 5.99
CA LEU A 305 -18.79 -8.72 5.02
C LEU A 305 -20.18 -8.37 4.48
N ILE A 306 -20.58 -7.11 4.62
CA ILE A 306 -21.86 -6.61 4.11
C ILE A 306 -21.57 -5.72 2.89
N SER A 307 -22.11 -6.08 1.73
CA SER A 307 -21.95 -5.36 0.47
C SER A 307 -23.31 -4.95 -0.09
N SER A 308 -23.43 -3.73 -0.59
CA SER A 308 -24.65 -3.27 -1.28
C SER A 308 -24.79 -3.80 -2.71
N SER A 309 -23.78 -4.53 -3.22
CA SER A 309 -23.75 -5.11 -4.58
C SER A 309 -23.32 -6.57 -4.52
N GLY A 310 -23.82 -7.38 -5.46
CA GLY A 310 -23.39 -8.76 -5.69
C GLY A 310 -21.98 -8.91 -6.29
N THR A 311 -21.32 -7.80 -6.61
CA THR A 311 -19.92 -7.76 -7.03
C THR A 311 -19.04 -7.05 -5.99
N LEU A 312 -17.84 -7.58 -5.79
CA LEU A 312 -16.82 -7.09 -4.86
C LEU A 312 -15.59 -6.58 -5.62
N LYS A 313 -14.89 -5.61 -5.04
CA LYS A 313 -13.63 -5.11 -5.61
C LYS A 313 -12.42 -5.66 -4.87
N THR A 314 -11.60 -6.38 -5.62
CA THR A 314 -10.41 -7.05 -5.13
C THR A 314 -9.16 -6.37 -5.66
N ALA A 315 -8.13 -6.27 -4.82
CA ALA A 315 -6.80 -5.84 -5.24
C ALA A 315 -6.06 -7.04 -5.84
N VAL A 316 -5.50 -6.86 -7.03
CA VAL A 316 -4.95 -7.96 -7.82
C VAL A 316 -3.71 -7.51 -8.56
N ASN A 317 -2.83 -8.44 -8.95
CA ASN A 317 -1.51 -8.13 -9.51
C ASN A 317 -0.72 -7.14 -8.64
N VAL A 318 -0.73 -7.33 -7.32
CA VAL A 318 0.03 -6.46 -6.40
C VAL A 318 1.52 -6.60 -6.70
N GLN A 319 2.10 -5.55 -7.26
CA GLN A 319 3.50 -5.44 -7.63
C GLN A 319 4.21 -4.47 -6.70
N ARG A 320 5.33 -4.94 -6.15
CA ARG A 320 6.19 -4.09 -5.34
C ARG A 320 7.13 -3.31 -6.26
N VAL A 321 6.86 -2.01 -6.42
CA VAL A 321 7.68 -1.11 -7.25
C VAL A 321 8.96 -0.73 -6.52
N THR A 322 8.88 -0.47 -5.21
CA THR A 322 10.03 -0.23 -4.34
C THR A 322 9.84 -0.89 -2.97
N ARG A 323 10.79 -0.72 -2.04
CA ARG A 323 10.60 -1.17 -0.66
C ARG A 323 9.32 -0.61 -0.02
N LEU A 324 8.87 0.58 -0.40
CA LEU A 324 7.74 1.27 0.24
C LEU A 324 6.59 1.57 -0.72
N LEU A 325 6.75 1.32 -2.01
CA LEU A 325 5.76 1.63 -3.04
C LEU A 325 5.22 0.34 -3.66
N GLU A 326 3.90 0.20 -3.64
CA GLU A 326 3.16 -0.88 -4.27
C GLU A 326 2.26 -0.30 -5.37
N SER A 327 2.09 -1.07 -6.44
CA SER A 327 1.13 -0.85 -7.52
C SER A 327 0.23 -2.07 -7.58
N PHE A 328 -1.05 -1.89 -7.83
CA PHE A 328 -1.97 -3.01 -8.00
C PHE A 328 -3.10 -2.60 -8.92
N ASP A 329 -3.72 -3.59 -9.54
CA ASP A 329 -4.91 -3.40 -10.34
C ASP A 329 -6.15 -3.69 -9.47
N VAL A 330 -7.29 -3.15 -9.86
CA VAL A 330 -8.58 -3.46 -9.23
C VAL A 330 -9.37 -4.37 -10.16
N ALA A 331 -9.87 -5.50 -9.64
CA ALA A 331 -10.77 -6.39 -10.36
C ALA A 331 -12.09 -6.56 -9.62
N GLU A 332 -13.16 -6.66 -10.40
CA GLU A 332 -14.47 -7.07 -9.90
C GLU A 332 -14.56 -8.59 -9.88
N ARG A 333 -15.09 -9.13 -8.78
CA ARG A 333 -15.41 -10.55 -8.63
C ARG A 333 -16.81 -10.71 -8.09
N SER A 334 -17.47 -11.82 -8.42
CA SER A 334 -18.74 -12.15 -7.78
C SER A 334 -18.53 -12.44 -6.29
N THR A 335 -19.52 -12.12 -5.46
CA THR A 335 -19.46 -12.38 -4.01
C THR A 335 -19.27 -13.87 -3.71
N SER A 336 -19.95 -14.75 -4.45
CA SER A 336 -19.89 -16.21 -4.27
C SER A 336 -18.53 -16.80 -4.63
N GLU A 337 -17.94 -16.38 -5.75
CA GLU A 337 -16.60 -16.82 -6.16
C GLU A 337 -15.55 -16.40 -5.14
N TRP A 338 -15.58 -15.12 -4.72
CA TRP A 338 -14.62 -14.60 -3.77
C TRP A 338 -14.75 -15.23 -2.38
N SER A 339 -15.99 -15.42 -1.88
CA SER A 339 -16.21 -16.01 -0.56
C SER A 339 -15.86 -17.50 -0.49
N SER A 340 -15.91 -18.22 -1.62
CA SER A 340 -15.65 -19.67 -1.69
C SER A 340 -14.25 -20.09 -1.22
N VAL A 341 -13.30 -19.15 -1.19
CA VAL A 341 -11.92 -19.36 -0.72
C VAL A 341 -11.87 -19.60 0.79
N TYR A 342 -12.87 -19.10 1.53
CA TYR A 342 -12.94 -19.18 2.99
C TYR A 342 -14.06 -20.15 3.41
N PRO A 343 -13.89 -20.88 4.52
CA PRO A 343 -14.96 -21.73 5.02
C PRO A 343 -16.14 -20.88 5.49
N ASN A 344 -17.36 -21.33 5.22
CA ASN A 344 -18.60 -20.64 5.63
C ASN A 344 -18.73 -20.46 7.16
N SER A 345 -17.99 -21.25 7.94
CA SER A 345 -17.90 -21.11 9.40
C SER A 345 -17.09 -19.88 9.83
N LEU A 346 -16.20 -19.38 8.98
CA LEU A 346 -15.35 -18.22 9.24
C LEU A 346 -15.92 -16.94 8.60
N LEU A 347 -16.24 -17.00 7.31
CA LEU A 347 -16.66 -15.83 6.54
C LEU A 347 -18.11 -15.97 6.08
N SER A 348 -18.91 -14.94 6.34
CA SER A 348 -20.27 -14.79 5.81
C SER A 348 -20.37 -13.51 5.00
N VAL A 349 -20.80 -13.59 3.74
CA VAL A 349 -21.03 -12.42 2.89
C VAL A 349 -22.52 -12.18 2.76
N ILE A 350 -22.96 -10.95 3.07
CA ILE A 350 -24.35 -10.52 2.97
C ILE A 350 -24.43 -9.45 1.88
N VAL A 351 -25.28 -9.68 0.90
CA VAL A 351 -25.60 -8.68 -0.13
C VAL A 351 -26.86 -7.94 0.30
N ASP A 352 -26.69 -6.77 0.93
CA ASP A 352 -27.77 -5.93 1.45
C ASP A 352 -27.23 -4.52 1.73
N LYS A 353 -28.11 -3.52 1.79
CA LYS A 353 -27.75 -2.13 2.10
C LYS A 353 -27.84 -1.87 3.61
N VAL A 354 -26.75 -1.45 4.22
CA VAL A 354 -26.76 -0.96 5.61
C VAL A 354 -27.45 0.41 5.66
N THR A 355 -28.49 0.53 6.48
CA THR A 355 -29.23 1.78 6.67
C THR A 355 -28.81 2.50 7.94
N ARG A 356 -28.59 1.75 9.02
CA ARG A 356 -28.26 2.30 10.34
C ARG A 356 -27.30 1.38 11.10
N VAL A 357 -26.34 1.98 11.79
CA VAL A 357 -25.49 1.31 12.79
C VAL A 357 -25.76 1.93 14.15
N ASP A 358 -26.28 1.11 15.08
CA ASP A 358 -26.47 1.49 16.47
C ASP A 358 -25.22 1.09 17.27
N CYS A 359 -24.43 2.10 17.65
CA CYS A 359 -23.13 1.90 18.28
C CYS A 359 -23.23 1.50 19.75
N GLU A 360 -24.36 1.77 20.41
CA GLU A 360 -24.58 1.41 21.82
C GLU A 360 -25.01 -0.04 21.94
N GLN A 361 -26.01 -0.41 21.15
CA GLN A 361 -26.56 -1.77 21.17
C GLN A 361 -25.70 -2.74 20.37
N ARG A 362 -24.72 -2.21 19.61
CA ARG A 362 -23.86 -2.95 18.68
C ARG A 362 -24.66 -3.72 17.64
N LEU A 363 -25.58 -3.00 16.99
CA LEU A 363 -26.52 -3.54 16.01
C LEU A 363 -26.35 -2.88 14.64
N VAL A 364 -26.38 -3.68 13.58
CA VAL A 364 -26.40 -3.23 12.18
C VAL A 364 -27.77 -3.53 11.58
N TYR A 365 -28.45 -2.50 11.10
CA TYR A 365 -29.75 -2.60 10.43
C TYR A 365 -29.55 -2.62 8.92
N LEU A 366 -30.22 -3.59 8.30
CA LEU A 366 -30.19 -3.82 6.86
C LEU A 366 -31.51 -3.43 6.21
N ALA A 367 -31.49 -3.05 4.94
CA ALA A 367 -32.66 -2.57 4.21
C ALA A 367 -33.66 -3.70 3.94
N GLU A 368 -33.19 -4.87 3.50
CA GLU A 368 -34.07 -6.01 3.20
C GLU A 368 -34.52 -6.75 4.47
N ARG A 369 -33.79 -6.58 5.58
CA ARG A 369 -34.07 -7.24 6.88
C ARG A 369 -34.17 -6.25 8.05
N PRO A 370 -35.14 -5.32 8.05
CA PRO A 370 -35.20 -4.25 9.03
C PRO A 370 -35.54 -4.72 10.46
N MET A 371 -36.22 -5.86 10.58
CA MET A 371 -36.65 -6.45 11.87
C MET A 371 -35.63 -7.41 12.49
N ASN A 372 -34.58 -7.79 11.75
CA ASN A 372 -33.54 -8.71 12.22
C ASN A 372 -32.15 -8.10 12.04
N PRO A 373 -31.74 -7.18 12.95
CA PRO A 373 -30.43 -6.56 12.89
C PRO A 373 -29.33 -7.56 13.26
N LEU A 374 -28.13 -7.35 12.72
CA LEU A 374 -26.95 -8.15 13.06
C LEU A 374 -26.26 -7.59 14.29
N LYS A 375 -25.79 -8.46 15.19
CA LYS A 375 -25.03 -8.05 16.36
C LYS A 375 -23.53 -8.19 16.09
N TYR A 376 -22.74 -7.20 16.51
CA TYR A 376 -21.30 -7.21 16.25
C TYR A 376 -20.44 -7.07 17.51
N GLY A 377 -19.25 -7.68 17.48
CA GLY A 377 -18.18 -7.42 18.45
C GLY A 377 -17.46 -6.11 18.13
N ARG A 378 -16.83 -6.05 16.95
CA ARG A 378 -16.21 -4.85 16.37
C ARG A 378 -16.69 -4.65 14.93
N ILE A 379 -16.77 -3.40 14.48
CA ILE A 379 -17.24 -3.06 13.14
C ILE A 379 -16.27 -2.12 12.43
N CYS A 380 -15.97 -2.40 11.16
CA CYS A 380 -15.23 -1.50 10.28
C CYS A 380 -16.14 -0.96 9.18
N LEU A 381 -16.29 0.37 9.12
CA LEU A 381 -16.98 1.06 8.04
C LEU A 381 -15.99 1.30 6.89
N ALA A 382 -16.32 0.77 5.72
CA ALA A 382 -15.55 0.89 4.48
C ALA A 382 -16.48 1.30 3.32
N ILE A 383 -17.38 2.24 3.60
CA ILE A 383 -18.51 2.65 2.74
C ILE A 383 -18.15 3.67 1.65
N GLY A 384 -16.86 4.03 1.55
CA GLY A 384 -16.33 4.89 0.50
C GLY A 384 -16.82 6.34 0.54
N GLY A 385 -16.62 7.04 -0.59
CA GLY A 385 -17.03 8.42 -0.78
C GLY A 385 -18.11 8.61 -1.86
N VAL A 386 -18.76 9.76 -1.83
CA VAL A 386 -19.75 10.25 -2.79
C VAL A 386 -19.21 11.51 -3.47
N PRO A 387 -19.31 11.69 -4.79
CA PRO A 387 -18.84 12.90 -5.45
C PRO A 387 -19.50 14.17 -4.93
N ARG A 388 -18.72 15.24 -4.80
CA ARG A 388 -19.26 16.58 -4.56
C ARG A 388 -19.82 17.15 -5.86
N SER A 389 -21.12 17.43 -5.89
CA SER A 389 -21.74 18.19 -6.97
C SER A 389 -21.74 19.68 -6.65
N ILE A 390 -21.37 20.53 -7.63
CA ILE A 390 -21.43 21.99 -7.51
C ILE A 390 -22.88 22.46 -7.37
N VAL A 391 -23.79 21.81 -8.11
CA VAL A 391 -25.24 21.99 -7.99
C VAL A 391 -25.88 20.60 -7.93
N PRO A 392 -26.24 20.12 -6.73
CA PRO A 392 -26.93 18.85 -6.56
C PRO A 392 -28.22 18.80 -7.41
N HIS A 393 -28.55 17.62 -7.94
CA HIS A 393 -29.79 17.35 -8.69
C HIS A 393 -29.98 18.12 -10.01
N HIS A 394 -28.99 18.89 -10.48
CA HIS A 394 -29.10 19.58 -11.76
C HIS A 394 -28.94 18.61 -12.93
N PRO A 395 -29.89 18.54 -13.89
CA PRO A 395 -29.89 17.50 -14.93
C PRO A 395 -28.69 17.58 -15.86
N LEU A 396 -28.08 18.76 -16.05
CA LEU A 396 -26.89 18.98 -16.89
C LEU A 396 -25.57 19.08 -16.10
N VAL A 397 -25.56 18.79 -14.80
CA VAL A 397 -24.32 18.70 -14.00
C VAL A 397 -24.08 17.24 -13.66
N LEU A 398 -23.04 16.67 -14.27
CA LEU A 398 -22.67 15.27 -14.08
C LEU A 398 -21.54 15.12 -13.08
N THR A 399 -21.58 14.03 -12.32
CA THR A 399 -20.46 13.57 -11.48
C THR A 399 -20.07 12.17 -11.89
N LEU A 400 -18.79 11.81 -11.71
CA LEU A 400 -18.28 10.47 -12.01
C LEU A 400 -17.94 9.75 -10.70
N ARG A 401 -18.48 8.55 -10.51
CA ARG A 401 -18.26 7.71 -9.32
C ARG A 401 -18.09 6.24 -9.65
N ASP A 402 -18.98 5.73 -10.47
CA ASP A 402 -19.20 4.30 -10.71
C ASP A 402 -19.44 3.99 -12.19
N THR A 403 -19.50 2.71 -12.52
CA THR A 403 -19.68 2.19 -13.89
C THR A 403 -20.90 2.78 -14.59
N GLU A 404 -21.99 3.01 -13.85
CA GLU A 404 -23.22 3.58 -14.40
C GLU A 404 -23.06 5.06 -14.72
N SER A 405 -22.50 5.85 -13.79
CA SER A 405 -22.19 7.26 -14.04
C SER A 405 -21.26 7.45 -15.25
N VAL A 406 -20.33 6.53 -15.50
CA VAL A 406 -19.46 6.55 -16.68
C VAL A 406 -20.22 6.20 -17.95
N ALA A 407 -21.13 5.23 -17.90
CA ALA A 407 -21.97 4.90 -19.05
C ALA A 407 -22.86 6.10 -19.44
N GLN A 408 -23.51 6.74 -18.45
CA GLN A 408 -24.30 7.95 -18.65
C GLN A 408 -23.45 9.09 -19.24
N PHE A 409 -22.25 9.30 -18.69
CA PHE A 409 -21.31 10.29 -19.20
C PHE A 409 -20.93 10.03 -20.66
N ARG A 410 -20.61 8.78 -21.05
CA ARG A 410 -20.29 8.41 -22.44
C ARG A 410 -21.45 8.69 -23.39
N THR A 411 -22.65 8.29 -23.01
CA THR A 411 -23.86 8.51 -23.82
C THR A 411 -24.10 10.00 -24.07
N ARG A 412 -23.95 10.84 -23.03
CA ARG A 412 -24.11 12.29 -23.19
C ARG A 412 -22.98 12.95 -23.96
N LEU A 413 -21.75 12.47 -23.76
CA LEU A 413 -20.59 13.01 -24.45
C LEU A 413 -20.68 12.80 -25.96
N ALA A 414 -21.24 11.69 -26.43
CA ALA A 414 -21.36 11.36 -27.86
C ALA A 414 -22.04 12.46 -28.70
N GLY A 415 -23.00 13.19 -28.12
CA GLY A 415 -23.69 14.31 -28.77
C GLY A 415 -23.10 15.69 -28.46
N ALA A 416 -22.07 15.78 -27.62
CA ALA A 416 -21.57 17.05 -27.11
C ALA A 416 -20.46 17.65 -27.98
N ARG A 417 -20.54 18.96 -28.16
CA ARG A 417 -19.59 19.83 -28.84
C ARG A 417 -18.59 20.43 -27.84
N ARG A 418 -19.09 20.86 -26.68
CA ARG A 418 -18.28 21.48 -25.63
C ARG A 418 -18.79 21.07 -24.25
N VAL A 419 -17.87 20.77 -23.34
CA VAL A 419 -18.15 20.51 -21.93
C VAL A 419 -17.31 21.43 -21.04
N VAL A 420 -17.88 21.82 -19.90
CA VAL A 420 -17.13 22.52 -18.84
C VAL A 420 -16.75 21.50 -17.77
N LEU A 421 -15.46 21.30 -17.58
CA LEU A 421 -14.91 20.45 -16.53
C LEU A 421 -14.48 21.31 -15.35
N VAL A 422 -14.99 21.03 -14.16
CA VAL A 422 -14.68 21.80 -12.95
C VAL A 422 -14.02 20.91 -11.90
N GLY A 423 -12.82 21.30 -11.46
CA GLY A 423 -12.05 20.59 -10.44
C GLY A 423 -10.63 20.31 -10.88
N ASN A 424 -9.73 20.03 -9.93
CA ASN A 424 -8.28 19.91 -10.18
C ASN A 424 -7.68 18.60 -9.65
N GLY A 425 -8.52 17.59 -9.41
CA GLY A 425 -8.12 16.29 -8.88
C GLY A 425 -7.73 15.28 -9.96
N GLY A 426 -7.50 14.02 -9.56
CA GLY A 426 -7.11 12.94 -10.46
C GLY A 426 -8.15 12.65 -11.53
N ILE A 427 -9.43 12.54 -11.13
CA ILE A 427 -10.56 12.34 -12.06
C ILE A 427 -10.63 13.46 -13.10
N ALA A 428 -10.51 14.72 -12.68
CA ALA A 428 -10.52 15.86 -13.61
C ALA A 428 -9.34 15.79 -14.59
N THR A 429 -8.16 15.45 -14.09
CA THR A 429 -6.93 15.33 -14.89
C THR A 429 -7.07 14.26 -15.98
N GLU A 430 -7.65 13.10 -15.63
CA GLU A 430 -7.88 12.00 -16.57
C GLU A 430 -8.97 12.36 -17.58
N VAL A 431 -10.11 12.91 -17.13
CA VAL A 431 -11.20 13.34 -18.01
C VAL A 431 -10.73 14.40 -19.02
N ALA A 432 -9.96 15.39 -18.59
CA ALA A 432 -9.42 16.43 -19.46
C ALA A 432 -8.55 15.87 -20.60
N TYR A 433 -7.83 14.78 -20.33
CA TYR A 433 -6.95 14.14 -21.30
C TYR A 433 -7.69 13.17 -22.23
N GLU A 434 -8.63 12.38 -21.70
CA GLU A 434 -9.28 11.27 -22.42
C GLU A 434 -10.43 11.69 -23.34
N ILE A 435 -11.08 12.84 -23.10
CA ILE A 435 -12.17 13.32 -23.97
C ILE A 435 -11.61 13.72 -25.34
N GLU A 436 -12.05 13.06 -26.41
CA GLU A 436 -11.77 13.38 -27.82
C GLU A 436 -13.03 13.86 -28.55
N GLY A 437 -12.89 14.53 -29.71
CA GLY A 437 -14.03 15.01 -30.50
C GLY A 437 -15.00 15.97 -29.79
N CYS A 438 -14.58 16.60 -28.70
CA CYS A 438 -15.34 17.54 -27.91
C CYS A 438 -14.37 18.55 -27.28
N GLN A 439 -14.73 19.83 -27.24
CA GLN A 439 -13.92 20.83 -26.55
C GLN A 439 -14.13 20.75 -25.04
N VAL A 440 -13.04 20.70 -24.29
CA VAL A 440 -13.06 20.75 -22.83
C VAL A 440 -12.61 22.14 -22.38
N ILE A 441 -13.49 22.87 -21.70
CA ILE A 441 -13.14 24.06 -20.92
C ILE A 441 -12.89 23.60 -19.48
N TRP A 442 -11.62 23.55 -19.08
CA TRP A 442 -11.21 23.06 -17.79
C TRP A 442 -10.98 24.21 -16.80
N ALA A 443 -11.96 24.44 -15.93
CA ALA A 443 -11.90 25.47 -14.89
C ALA A 443 -11.17 24.94 -13.65
N VAL A 444 -10.04 25.55 -13.31
CA VAL A 444 -9.21 25.20 -12.15
C VAL A 444 -9.04 26.38 -11.20
N LYS A 445 -9.22 26.10 -9.89
CA LYS A 445 -9.09 27.08 -8.81
C LYS A 445 -7.64 27.56 -8.58
N HIS A 446 -6.66 26.80 -9.06
CA HIS A 446 -5.25 27.00 -8.73
C HIS A 446 -4.47 27.55 -9.94
N GLU A 447 -3.24 27.98 -9.70
CA GLU A 447 -2.33 28.49 -10.74
C GLU A 447 -1.85 27.39 -11.71
N THR A 448 -1.90 26.13 -11.29
CA THR A 448 -1.47 24.98 -12.10
C THR A 448 -2.49 23.85 -12.06
N ILE A 449 -2.38 22.93 -13.02
CA ILE A 449 -3.23 21.73 -13.06
C ILE A 449 -2.73 20.65 -12.09
N SER A 450 -3.64 19.81 -11.63
CA SER A 450 -3.37 18.60 -10.85
C SER A 450 -2.51 18.84 -9.59
N VAL A 451 -2.67 20.01 -8.96
CA VAL A 451 -1.92 20.46 -7.77
C VAL A 451 -1.82 19.42 -6.64
N PRO A 452 -2.86 18.62 -6.33
CA PRO A 452 -2.74 17.59 -5.30
C PRO A 452 -1.68 16.51 -5.60
N PHE A 453 -1.26 16.39 -6.85
CA PHE A 453 -0.39 15.31 -7.34
C PHE A 453 0.93 15.82 -7.93
N LEU A 454 0.94 17.00 -8.54
CA LEU A 454 2.05 17.49 -9.37
C LEU A 454 2.55 18.84 -8.88
N ASP A 455 3.85 19.05 -8.97
CA ASP A 455 4.43 20.38 -8.93
C ASP A 455 4.19 21.15 -10.25
N PRO A 456 4.33 22.49 -10.25
CA PRO A 456 4.13 23.30 -11.45
C PRO A 456 4.91 22.85 -12.68
N VAL A 457 6.15 22.38 -12.51
CA VAL A 457 7.02 21.99 -13.63
C VAL A 457 6.55 20.67 -14.22
N ALA A 458 6.25 19.68 -13.37
CA ALA A 458 5.67 18.41 -13.78
C ALA A 458 4.30 18.58 -14.46
N ALA A 459 3.46 19.46 -13.92
CA ALA A 459 2.15 19.80 -14.49
C ALA A 459 2.28 20.38 -15.90
N GLN A 460 3.17 21.36 -16.08
CA GLN A 460 3.40 21.98 -17.39
C GLN A 460 3.99 20.99 -18.41
N PHE A 461 4.93 20.14 -17.97
CA PHE A 461 5.52 19.09 -18.79
C PHE A 461 4.45 18.11 -19.28
N LEU A 462 3.62 17.58 -18.38
CA LEU A 462 2.59 16.60 -18.74
C LEU A 462 1.51 17.20 -19.64
N LEU A 463 1.11 18.45 -19.41
CA LEU A 463 0.14 19.13 -20.27
C LEU A 463 0.68 19.27 -21.71
N ARG A 464 1.91 19.75 -21.88
CA ARG A 464 2.53 19.93 -23.20
C ARG A 464 2.73 18.59 -23.90
N CYS A 465 3.45 17.67 -23.27
CA CYS A 465 3.79 16.37 -23.87
C CYS A 465 2.56 15.47 -24.07
N GLY A 466 1.58 15.55 -23.16
CA GLY A 466 0.31 14.83 -23.28
C GLY A 466 -0.48 15.28 -24.51
N LEU A 467 -0.65 16.60 -24.69
CA LEU A 467 -1.35 17.16 -25.85
C LEU A 467 -0.63 16.86 -27.16
N GLU A 468 0.71 16.90 -27.19
CA GLU A 468 1.50 16.48 -28.35
C GLU A 468 1.33 15.00 -28.69
N LYS A 469 1.40 14.12 -27.68
CA LYS A 469 1.21 12.68 -27.85
C LYS A 469 -0.19 12.37 -28.38
N ARG A 470 -1.21 13.09 -27.90
CA ARG A 470 -2.58 12.99 -28.40
C ARG A 470 -2.68 13.41 -29.87
N ARG A 471 -2.05 14.52 -30.26
CA ARG A 471 -1.99 14.95 -31.68
C ARG A 471 -1.32 13.91 -32.57
N GLN A 472 -0.25 13.27 -32.10
CA GLN A 472 0.45 12.21 -32.84
C GLN A 472 -0.41 10.95 -32.99
N ARG A 473 -1.12 10.54 -31.92
CA ARG A 473 -2.02 9.39 -31.91
C ARG A 473 -3.14 9.54 -32.95
N ASN A 474 -3.71 10.73 -33.08
CA ASN A 474 -4.75 11.00 -34.08
C ASN A 474 -4.23 10.87 -35.51
N LYS A 475 -3.05 11.46 -35.80
CA LYS A 475 -2.41 11.36 -37.14
C LYS A 475 -2.05 9.93 -37.55
N GLN A 476 -1.67 9.06 -36.60
CA GLN A 476 -1.38 7.65 -36.90
C GLN A 476 -2.65 6.83 -37.16
N GLY A 477 -3.79 7.19 -36.54
CA GLY A 477 -5.08 6.55 -36.80
C GLY A 477 -5.63 6.83 -38.21
N THR A 478 -5.38 8.02 -38.77
CA THR A 478 -5.88 8.40 -40.10
C THR A 478 -5.12 7.73 -41.25
N ASN A 479 -3.83 7.37 -41.08
CA ASN A 479 -3.00 6.78 -42.14
C ASN A 479 -3.17 5.26 -42.34
N ASN A 480 -3.80 4.54 -41.41
CA ASN A 480 -3.98 3.08 -41.51
C ASN A 480 -5.28 2.66 -42.24
N ASN A 481 -6.05 3.59 -42.78
CA ASN A 481 -7.32 3.30 -43.46
C ASN A 481 -7.21 3.00 -44.97
N THR A 482 -6.00 2.78 -45.51
CA THR A 482 -5.81 2.47 -46.95
C THR A 482 -5.22 1.09 -47.27
N SER A 483 -5.21 0.15 -46.32
CA SER A 483 -4.92 -1.25 -46.64
C SER A 483 -5.87 -2.15 -45.87
N GLY A 484 -6.76 -2.82 -46.61
CA GLY A 484 -7.63 -3.87 -46.09
C GLY A 484 -6.82 -5.08 -45.66
N GLU A 485 -6.31 -5.03 -44.44
CA GLU A 485 -5.92 -6.19 -43.64
C GLU A 485 -6.46 -5.92 -42.23
N GLU A 486 -7.05 -6.95 -41.60
CA GLU A 486 -7.55 -6.92 -40.23
C GLU A 486 -6.40 -6.54 -39.27
N GLY A 487 -6.21 -5.24 -39.07
CA GLY A 487 -5.19 -4.67 -38.22
C GLY A 487 -5.53 -4.93 -36.76
N GLY A 488 -4.95 -6.00 -36.20
CA GLY A 488 -5.01 -6.28 -34.77
C GLY A 488 -4.64 -5.05 -33.92
N PRO A 489 -5.28 -4.86 -32.76
CA PRO A 489 -5.09 -3.67 -31.95
C PRO A 489 -3.63 -3.54 -31.51
N SER A 490 -3.03 -2.39 -31.86
CA SER A 490 -1.68 -1.97 -31.48
C SER A 490 -1.41 -2.26 -30.00
N ALA A 491 -0.50 -3.21 -29.74
CA ALA A 491 0.11 -3.55 -28.45
C ALA A 491 -0.75 -3.24 -27.21
N LEU A 492 -1.97 -3.79 -27.17
CA LEU A 492 -2.67 -4.02 -25.91
C LEU A 492 -1.80 -4.99 -25.12
N ILE A 493 -1.06 -4.50 -24.13
CA ILE A 493 -0.64 -5.36 -23.02
C ILE A 493 -1.95 -5.94 -22.50
N ARG A 494 -2.10 -7.24 -22.75
CA ARG A 494 -3.20 -8.10 -22.34
C ARG A 494 -3.13 -8.23 -20.81
N THR A 495 -3.40 -7.14 -20.09
CA THR A 495 -3.79 -7.21 -18.70
C THR A 495 -5.21 -7.79 -18.74
N LEU A 496 -5.34 -9.09 -18.48
CA LEU A 496 -6.63 -9.74 -18.26
C LEU A 496 -7.39 -8.96 -17.19
N ARG A 497 -8.31 -8.04 -17.56
CA ARG A 497 -9.34 -7.44 -16.70
C ARG A 497 -10.14 -6.37 -17.44
N TYR A 498 -11.31 -6.80 -17.90
CA TYR A 498 -12.63 -6.17 -17.81
C TYR A 498 -13.51 -7.06 -18.68
N THR A 499 -13.59 -8.34 -18.34
CA THR A 499 -14.80 -9.08 -18.71
C THR A 499 -15.84 -8.51 -17.77
N LEU A 500 -16.57 -7.48 -18.21
CA LEU A 500 -17.97 -7.33 -17.81
C LEU A 500 -18.50 -8.76 -17.83
N ALA A 501 -18.87 -9.30 -16.66
CA ALA A 501 -19.35 -10.66 -16.54
C ALA A 501 -20.31 -10.89 -17.71
N GLN A 502 -19.92 -11.77 -18.64
CA GLN A 502 -20.80 -12.19 -19.70
C GLN A 502 -22.01 -12.76 -18.98
N ARG A 503 -23.11 -12.00 -18.93
CA ARG A 503 -24.42 -12.58 -18.68
C ARG A 503 -24.57 -13.66 -19.73
N ASP A 504 -24.82 -14.87 -19.26
CA ASP A 504 -24.67 -16.12 -19.99
C ASP A 504 -25.13 -16.03 -21.46
N ALA A 505 -24.24 -16.45 -22.34
CA ALA A 505 -24.47 -16.63 -23.77
C ALA A 505 -25.37 -17.85 -24.06
N HIS A 506 -26.56 -17.86 -23.47
CA HIS A 506 -27.61 -18.84 -23.71
C HIS A 506 -28.93 -18.18 -24.08
N THR A 507 -28.89 -17.13 -24.89
CA THR A 507 -30.03 -16.73 -25.73
C THR A 507 -29.46 -16.04 -26.97
N GLY A 508 -29.54 -16.72 -28.11
CA GLY A 508 -29.06 -16.18 -29.38
C GLY A 508 -29.90 -14.98 -29.82
N CYS A 509 -29.44 -13.77 -29.51
CA CYS A 509 -29.87 -12.53 -30.17
C CYS A 509 -28.69 -11.55 -30.23
N SER A 510 -28.26 -11.26 -31.45
CA SER A 510 -27.23 -10.26 -31.78
C SER A 510 -27.91 -8.95 -32.13
N ALA A 511 -28.00 -8.03 -31.17
CA ALA A 511 -28.09 -6.57 -31.32
C ALA A 511 -28.49 -6.00 -29.96
N TYR A 512 -27.76 -5.00 -29.48
CA TYR A 512 -28.10 -4.27 -28.27
C TYR A 512 -29.32 -3.40 -28.57
N GLU A 513 -30.50 -3.84 -28.16
CA GLU A 513 -31.71 -3.01 -28.18
C GLU A 513 -31.83 -2.30 -26.81
N LEU A 514 -31.75 -0.97 -26.84
CA LEU A 514 -31.97 -0.11 -25.67
C LEU A 514 -33.46 -0.14 -25.34
N LEU A 515 -33.83 -0.75 -24.20
CA LEU A 515 -35.16 -0.55 -23.64
C LEU A 515 -35.24 0.85 -23.01
N PRO A 516 -36.32 1.62 -23.25
CA PRO A 516 -36.51 2.90 -22.58
C PRO A 516 -36.78 2.66 -21.10
N VAL A 517 -35.97 3.27 -20.24
CA VAL A 517 -36.20 3.28 -18.78
C VAL A 517 -37.51 4.03 -18.52
N THR A 518 -38.52 3.30 -18.07
CA THR A 518 -39.67 3.86 -17.39
C THR A 518 -39.48 3.62 -15.90
N ASN A 519 -39.44 4.73 -15.15
CA ASN A 519 -39.56 4.93 -13.71
C ASN A 519 -38.56 4.25 -12.73
N ASP A 520 -37.79 5.11 -12.05
CA ASP A 520 -37.57 5.15 -10.60
C ASP A 520 -36.99 3.92 -9.85
N GLU A 521 -35.96 3.27 -10.39
CA GLU A 521 -35.01 2.55 -9.54
C GLU A 521 -33.58 3.02 -9.81
N GLU A 522 -33.05 3.87 -8.92
CA GLU A 522 -31.63 4.25 -8.86
C GLU A 522 -30.78 3.01 -8.56
N HIS A 523 -30.45 2.26 -9.61
CA HIS A 523 -29.41 1.25 -9.52
C HIS A 523 -28.08 2.00 -9.33
N MET A 524 -27.26 1.59 -8.36
CA MET A 524 -25.96 2.21 -8.11
C MET A 524 -24.89 1.27 -8.63
N GLY A 525 -24.06 1.74 -9.56
CA GLY A 525 -22.96 0.97 -10.12
C GLY A 525 -21.82 0.71 -9.13
N SER A 526 -20.87 -0.11 -9.56
CA SER A 526 -19.62 -0.34 -8.83
C SER A 526 -18.67 0.84 -9.05
N ALA A 527 -18.16 1.46 -7.96
CA ALA A 527 -17.23 2.60 -8.07
C ALA A 527 -15.99 2.35 -8.98
N LEU A 528 -15.43 3.39 -9.57
CA LEU A 528 -14.42 3.27 -10.63
C LEU A 528 -13.00 2.96 -10.14
N GLY A 529 -12.40 1.86 -10.59
CA GLY A 529 -11.00 1.54 -10.27
C GLY A 529 -9.97 2.54 -10.85
N PRO A 530 -8.67 2.40 -10.52
CA PRO A 530 -7.60 3.32 -10.94
C PRO A 530 -7.38 3.37 -12.47
N ASP A 531 -7.84 2.37 -13.21
CA ASP A 531 -7.70 2.26 -14.67
C ASP A 531 -9.06 2.32 -15.38
N TRP A 532 -10.03 3.05 -14.81
CA TRP A 532 -11.41 3.08 -15.31
C TRP A 532 -11.57 3.59 -16.75
N THR A 533 -10.59 4.34 -17.26
CA THR A 533 -10.57 4.84 -18.64
C THR A 533 -10.05 3.79 -19.65
N GLN A 534 -9.35 2.74 -19.20
CA GLN A 534 -8.75 1.76 -20.09
C GLN A 534 -9.82 0.98 -20.88
N GLY A 535 -9.62 0.89 -22.20
CA GLY A 535 -10.55 0.17 -23.09
C GLY A 535 -11.87 0.92 -23.37
N GLN A 536 -12.04 2.13 -22.86
CA GLN A 536 -13.19 2.98 -23.14
C GLN A 536 -12.83 4.10 -24.10
N ARG A 537 -13.78 4.52 -24.94
CA ARG A 537 -13.63 5.66 -25.85
C ARG A 537 -14.61 6.77 -25.45
N PHE A 538 -14.06 7.94 -25.17
CA PHE A 538 -14.81 9.14 -24.77
C PHE A 538 -14.76 10.16 -25.90
N THR A 539 -15.57 9.95 -26.95
CA THR A 539 -15.61 10.80 -28.13
C THR A 539 -16.91 11.59 -28.21
N GLY A 540 -16.81 12.91 -28.44
CA GLY A 540 -17.95 13.74 -28.80
C GLY A 540 -18.20 13.84 -30.29
N ILE A 541 -19.06 14.80 -30.66
CA ILE A 541 -19.64 14.91 -32.01
C ILE A 541 -18.70 15.56 -33.04
N ILE A 542 -17.69 16.30 -32.59
CA ILE A 542 -16.79 17.05 -33.48
C ILE A 542 -15.72 16.10 -34.03
N GLU A 543 -15.48 16.14 -35.34
CA GLU A 543 -14.38 15.41 -35.96
C GLU A 543 -13.04 15.85 -35.36
N THR A 544 -12.30 14.89 -34.82
CA THR A 544 -11.09 15.18 -34.02
C THR A 544 -10.02 15.98 -34.77
N ASP A 545 -9.94 15.81 -36.09
CA ASP A 545 -8.96 16.50 -36.95
C ASP A 545 -9.34 17.97 -37.23
N THR A 546 -10.61 18.34 -37.03
CA THR A 546 -11.10 19.72 -37.20
C THR A 546 -10.98 20.57 -35.93
N LEU A 547 -10.88 19.92 -34.76
CA LEU A 547 -10.83 20.59 -33.47
C LEU A 547 -9.38 20.98 -33.10
N ASN A 548 -8.98 22.18 -33.50
CA ASN A 548 -7.63 22.69 -33.25
C ASN A 548 -7.31 22.90 -31.75
N ARG A 549 -8.34 23.24 -30.96
CA ARG A 549 -8.24 23.62 -29.54
C ARG A 549 -9.11 22.71 -28.66
N PRO A 550 -8.74 21.42 -28.51
CA PRO A 550 -9.56 20.44 -27.81
C PRO A 550 -9.63 20.66 -26.29
N LEU A 551 -8.65 21.34 -25.71
CA LEU A 551 -8.58 21.62 -24.27
C LEU A 551 -8.16 23.08 -24.07
N LYS A 552 -8.98 23.83 -23.32
CA LYS A 552 -8.65 25.16 -22.80
C LYS A 552 -8.69 25.11 -21.27
N VAL A 553 -7.59 25.46 -20.62
CA VAL A 553 -7.52 25.52 -19.16
C VAL A 553 -7.71 26.96 -18.71
N VAL A 554 -8.66 27.19 -17.81
CA VAL A 554 -8.92 28.50 -17.20
C VAL A 554 -8.44 28.44 -15.75
N TYR A 555 -7.35 29.15 -15.47
CA TYR A 555 -6.69 29.13 -14.16
C TYR A 555 -7.27 30.16 -13.19
N ASN A 556 -7.00 29.97 -11.90
CA ASN A 556 -7.38 30.90 -10.82
C ASN A 556 -8.87 31.28 -10.82
N CYS A 557 -9.74 30.32 -11.14
CA CYS A 557 -11.17 30.56 -11.28
C CYS A 557 -12.00 29.48 -10.56
N GLN A 558 -13.20 29.87 -10.14
CA GLN A 558 -14.23 28.97 -9.64
C GLN A 558 -15.54 29.27 -10.37
N VAL A 559 -16.50 28.34 -10.31
CA VAL A 559 -17.86 28.61 -10.78
C VAL A 559 -18.51 29.62 -9.83
N ASP A 560 -18.89 30.78 -10.36
CA ASP A 560 -19.67 31.79 -9.64
C ASP A 560 -21.17 31.49 -9.77
N LYS A 561 -21.64 31.33 -11.02
CA LYS A 561 -23.04 31.01 -11.32
C LYS A 561 -23.17 30.04 -12.48
N ILE A 562 -24.25 29.26 -12.43
CA ILE A 562 -24.71 28.41 -13.53
C ILE A 562 -26.03 28.99 -14.01
N LEU A 563 -26.13 29.25 -15.31
CA LEU A 563 -27.26 29.91 -15.94
C LEU A 563 -27.88 28.99 -17.00
N SER A 564 -29.20 28.92 -17.03
CA SER A 564 -29.93 28.39 -18.16
C SER A 564 -29.80 29.30 -19.38
N SER A 565 -30.14 28.78 -20.57
CA SER A 565 -30.14 29.56 -21.80
C SER A 565 -30.96 30.87 -21.69
N SER A 566 -32.15 30.82 -21.08
CA SER A 566 -32.99 31.99 -20.85
C SER A 566 -32.37 33.01 -19.89
N GLU A 567 -31.84 32.56 -18.75
CA GLU A 567 -31.20 33.45 -17.77
C GLU A 567 -29.95 34.12 -18.36
N PHE A 568 -29.22 33.44 -19.23
CA PHE A 568 -28.08 34.02 -19.92
C PHE A 568 -28.51 35.18 -20.84
N TYR A 569 -29.55 35.00 -21.66
CA TYR A 569 -30.05 36.06 -22.55
C TYR A 569 -30.61 37.27 -21.77
N GLU A 570 -31.19 37.06 -20.59
CA GLU A 570 -31.63 38.14 -19.70
C GLU A 570 -30.47 38.89 -19.04
N SER A 571 -29.38 38.17 -18.72
CA SER A 571 -28.23 38.72 -17.99
C SER A 571 -27.37 39.73 -18.77
N LYS A 572 -27.55 39.81 -20.10
CA LYS A 572 -26.71 40.62 -21.03
C LYS A 572 -25.21 40.31 -20.96
N LEU A 573 -24.84 39.14 -20.44
CA LEU A 573 -23.45 38.66 -20.45
C LEU A 573 -23.06 38.24 -21.88
N ALA A 574 -21.77 38.36 -22.19
CA ALA A 574 -21.20 37.83 -23.42
C ALA A 574 -20.53 36.48 -23.13
N ALA A 575 -20.81 35.47 -23.95
CA ALA A 575 -20.12 34.20 -23.90
C ALA A 575 -18.77 34.31 -24.61
N VAL A 576 -17.74 33.67 -24.04
CA VAL A 576 -16.41 33.61 -24.60
C VAL A 576 -16.38 32.53 -25.68
N GLU A 577 -16.31 32.95 -26.94
CA GLU A 577 -16.24 32.05 -28.12
C GLU A 577 -14.90 32.15 -28.87
N ASP A 578 -14.11 33.18 -28.60
CA ASP A 578 -12.76 33.39 -29.10
C ASP A 578 -11.87 34.01 -28.01
N ASP A 579 -10.55 33.92 -28.22
CA ASP A 579 -9.54 34.62 -27.41
C ASP A 579 -8.35 35.02 -28.30
N GLU A 580 -7.23 35.46 -27.69
CA GLU A 580 -6.03 35.91 -28.42
C GLU A 580 -5.45 34.87 -29.40
N GLU A 581 -5.71 33.57 -29.18
CA GLU A 581 -5.27 32.49 -30.07
C GLU A 581 -6.26 32.19 -31.21
N GLY A 582 -7.41 32.88 -31.24
CA GLY A 582 -8.47 32.73 -32.23
C GLY A 582 -9.73 32.02 -31.70
N PRO A 583 -10.62 31.56 -32.60
CA PRO A 583 -11.88 30.94 -32.20
C PRO A 583 -11.67 29.63 -31.43
N LEU A 584 -12.52 29.40 -30.43
CA LEU A 584 -12.46 28.19 -29.60
C LEU A 584 -13.00 26.97 -30.35
N LEU A 585 -14.08 27.12 -31.11
CA LEU A 585 -14.68 26.05 -31.91
C LEU A 585 -14.56 26.34 -33.42
N PRO A 586 -14.53 25.30 -34.27
CA PRO A 586 -14.44 25.47 -35.71
C PRO A 586 -15.77 25.99 -36.29
N SER A 587 -15.73 27.01 -37.15
CA SER A 587 -16.92 27.51 -37.85
C SER A 587 -17.38 26.51 -38.94
N PRO A 588 -18.70 26.31 -39.18
CA PRO A 588 -19.86 26.93 -38.54
C PRO A 588 -20.49 26.06 -37.43
N THR A 589 -19.89 26.00 -36.24
CA THR A 589 -20.56 25.39 -35.07
C THR A 589 -21.56 26.38 -34.46
N PRO A 590 -22.80 25.96 -34.16
CA PRO A 590 -23.75 26.83 -33.46
C PRO A 590 -23.24 27.17 -32.06
N THR A 591 -23.44 28.42 -31.63
CA THR A 591 -23.04 28.92 -30.30
C THR A 591 -24.21 28.99 -29.32
N ASP A 592 -25.34 28.37 -29.65
CA ASP A 592 -26.45 28.18 -28.73
C ASP A 592 -26.15 27.00 -27.78
N TRP A 593 -26.21 27.30 -26.49
CA TRP A 593 -25.89 26.35 -25.43
C TRP A 593 -27.09 26.15 -24.48
N PRO A 594 -27.33 24.90 -24.02
CA PRO A 594 -28.36 24.63 -23.01
C PRO A 594 -27.98 25.16 -21.62
N ILE A 595 -26.69 25.32 -21.35
CA ILE A 595 -26.17 25.79 -20.06
C ILE A 595 -24.97 26.71 -20.25
N TYR A 596 -24.89 27.75 -19.40
CA TYR A 596 -23.80 28.71 -19.36
C TYR A 596 -23.19 28.74 -17.96
N VAL A 597 -21.86 28.84 -17.89
CA VAL A 597 -21.10 28.85 -16.64
C VAL A 597 -20.35 30.16 -16.53
N LEU A 598 -20.75 30.99 -15.57
CA LEU A 598 -20.03 32.20 -15.18
C LEU A 598 -18.96 31.85 -14.18
N LEU A 599 -17.72 32.23 -14.47
CA LEU A 599 -16.57 32.03 -13.62
C LEU A 599 -16.25 33.30 -12.82
N THR A 600 -15.56 33.13 -11.69
CA THR A 600 -15.18 34.24 -10.80
C THR A 600 -14.23 35.26 -11.42
N ASN A 601 -13.58 34.93 -12.54
CA ASN A 601 -12.74 35.85 -13.32
C ASN A 601 -13.56 36.71 -14.31
N GLY A 602 -14.90 36.55 -14.34
CA GLY A 602 -15.81 37.27 -15.23
C GLY A 602 -16.03 36.60 -16.59
N GLU A 603 -15.30 35.53 -16.91
CA GLU A 603 -15.52 34.79 -18.16
C GLU A 603 -16.78 33.93 -18.06
N CYS A 604 -17.56 33.89 -19.14
CA CYS A 604 -18.76 33.06 -19.25
C CYS A 604 -18.62 32.08 -20.42
N TYR A 605 -18.78 30.79 -20.16
CA TYR A 605 -18.69 29.75 -21.19
C TYR A 605 -20.00 29.01 -21.31
N GLY A 606 -20.55 28.94 -22.53
CA GLY A 606 -21.64 28.02 -22.83
C GLY A 606 -21.13 26.61 -23.08
N ALA A 607 -21.90 25.58 -22.73
CA ALA A 607 -21.56 24.17 -22.90
C ALA A 607 -22.82 23.30 -23.04
N ASP A 608 -22.65 22.05 -23.48
CA ASP A 608 -23.76 21.08 -23.54
C ASP A 608 -24.06 20.49 -22.15
N PHE A 609 -23.04 20.31 -21.30
CA PHE A 609 -23.18 19.95 -19.89
C PHE A 609 -21.89 20.24 -19.10
N ILE A 610 -21.97 20.12 -17.77
CA ILE A 610 -20.88 20.36 -16.83
C ILE A 610 -20.44 19.03 -16.19
N ILE A 611 -19.14 18.83 -16.04
CA ILE A 611 -18.56 17.71 -15.30
C ILE A 611 -18.01 18.24 -13.98
N SER A 612 -18.67 17.91 -12.87
CA SER A 612 -18.24 18.25 -11.51
C SER A 612 -17.29 17.19 -10.98
N ALA A 613 -16.01 17.53 -10.90
CA ALA A 613 -14.92 16.71 -10.34
C ALA A 613 -14.23 17.46 -9.19
N THR A 614 -15.02 18.06 -8.30
CA THR A 614 -14.56 18.98 -7.23
C THR A 614 -14.17 18.28 -5.92
N GLY A 615 -14.09 16.96 -5.94
CA GLY A 615 -13.74 16.12 -4.79
C GLY A 615 -14.84 15.14 -4.43
N VAL A 616 -14.65 14.43 -3.32
CA VAL A 616 -15.60 13.45 -2.79
C VAL A 616 -15.81 13.69 -1.29
N GLU A 617 -16.99 13.36 -0.80
CA GLU A 617 -17.42 13.46 0.59
C GLU A 617 -17.67 12.07 1.18
N ALA A 618 -17.48 11.89 2.48
CA ALA A 618 -17.64 10.59 3.12
C ALA A 618 -19.11 10.17 3.07
N ASN A 619 -19.38 8.90 2.77
CA ASN A 619 -20.76 8.39 2.65
C ASN A 619 -21.42 8.11 4.03
N LEU A 620 -21.30 9.05 4.97
CA LEU A 620 -21.66 8.88 6.37
C LEU A 620 -22.51 10.05 6.89
N THR A 621 -23.55 9.77 7.68
CA THR A 621 -24.32 10.78 8.38
C THR A 621 -24.44 10.45 9.88
N SER A 622 -24.20 11.43 10.74
CA SER A 622 -24.35 11.30 12.21
C SER A 622 -25.37 12.28 12.80
N SER A 623 -25.64 13.40 12.13
CA SER A 623 -26.79 14.26 12.42
C SER A 623 -28.03 13.71 11.72
N GLY A 624 -29.17 13.59 12.41
CA GLY A 624 -30.42 12.98 11.92
C GLY A 624 -31.10 13.64 10.70
N TYR A 625 -30.39 14.49 9.95
CA TYR A 625 -30.80 15.00 8.64
C TYR A 625 -29.91 14.37 7.56
N PRO A 626 -30.50 13.70 6.54
CA PRO A 626 -29.77 13.26 5.36
C PRO A 626 -29.07 14.46 4.72
N GLN A 627 -27.78 14.37 4.43
CA GLN A 627 -27.17 15.38 3.58
C GLN A 627 -27.75 15.26 2.17
N PRO A 628 -28.19 16.36 1.54
CA PRO A 628 -28.92 16.34 0.28
C PRO A 628 -28.11 15.84 -0.94
N SER A 629 -26.83 15.51 -0.78
CA SER A 629 -25.90 15.08 -1.83
C SER A 629 -25.73 13.56 -1.97
N ALA A 630 -26.23 12.73 -1.03
CA ALA A 630 -25.96 11.29 -1.04
C ALA A 630 -27.24 10.42 -0.91
N PRO A 631 -27.63 9.63 -1.93
CA PRO A 631 -28.81 8.77 -1.90
C PRO A 631 -28.69 7.54 -0.94
N CYS A 632 -27.50 7.28 -0.39
CA CYS A 632 -27.16 6.03 0.31
C CYS A 632 -26.22 6.22 1.52
N SER A 633 -26.40 7.26 2.35
CA SER A 633 -25.56 7.45 3.54
C SER A 633 -25.93 6.48 4.67
N VAL A 634 -24.93 5.86 5.31
CA VAL A 634 -25.15 5.08 6.53
C VAL A 634 -25.34 6.02 7.71
N PHE A 635 -26.45 5.86 8.44
CA PHE A 635 -26.71 6.63 9.66
C PHE A 635 -26.05 5.98 10.89
N LEU A 636 -25.20 6.72 11.60
CA LEU A 636 -24.64 6.28 12.87
C LEU A 636 -25.45 6.82 14.05
N LYS A 637 -26.00 5.91 14.84
CA LYS A 637 -26.71 6.24 16.08
C LYS A 637 -25.81 6.01 17.29
N SER A 638 -25.63 7.05 18.10
CA SER A 638 -24.97 7.02 19.40
C SER A 638 -25.49 8.16 20.29
N SER A 639 -25.55 7.94 21.60
CA SER A 639 -25.85 8.93 22.64
C SER A 639 -24.70 9.91 22.83
N ASN A 640 -23.48 9.46 22.58
CA ASN A 640 -22.30 10.32 22.57
C ASN A 640 -22.17 10.97 21.19
N SER A 641 -21.69 12.22 21.16
CA SER A 641 -21.38 12.89 19.90
C SER A 641 -20.26 12.16 19.19
N ILE A 642 -20.58 11.48 18.09
CA ILE A 642 -19.59 10.85 17.20
C ILE A 642 -18.78 11.96 16.55
N LYS A 643 -17.45 11.95 16.78
CA LYS A 643 -16.55 12.93 16.18
C LYS A 643 -16.43 12.67 14.67
N THR A 644 -16.98 13.58 13.87
CA THR A 644 -16.84 13.60 12.42
C THR A 644 -16.04 14.82 11.98
N ALA A 645 -15.32 14.69 10.86
CA ALA A 645 -14.62 15.80 10.26
C ALA A 645 -15.61 16.80 9.63
N PRO A 646 -15.23 18.08 9.47
CA PRO A 646 -16.11 19.07 8.86
C PRO A 646 -16.36 18.77 7.37
N PRO A 647 -17.54 19.11 6.81
CA PRO A 647 -17.84 18.92 5.39
C PRO A 647 -16.85 19.63 4.45
N SER A 648 -16.25 20.74 4.89
CA SER A 648 -15.21 21.45 4.13
C SER A 648 -13.99 20.58 3.81
N GLU A 649 -13.67 19.61 4.68
CA GLU A 649 -12.57 18.65 4.51
C GLU A 649 -13.06 17.31 3.93
N GLY A 650 -14.31 17.27 3.47
CA GLY A 650 -14.97 16.09 2.91
C GLY A 650 -15.69 15.22 3.94
N GLY A 651 -15.69 15.61 5.23
CA GLY A 651 -16.31 14.83 6.30
C GLY A 651 -15.62 13.49 6.56
N GLY A 652 -16.33 12.59 7.23
CA GLY A 652 -15.86 11.24 7.58
C GLY A 652 -15.72 11.02 9.08
N LEU A 653 -15.62 9.76 9.47
CA LEU A 653 -15.43 9.37 10.86
C LEU A 653 -13.98 9.68 11.28
N VAL A 654 -13.80 10.45 12.35
CA VAL A 654 -12.46 10.76 12.84
C VAL A 654 -11.87 9.55 13.57
N VAL A 655 -10.73 9.09 13.10
CA VAL A 655 -10.04 7.90 13.61
C VAL A 655 -8.61 8.20 14.08
N ASN A 656 -8.12 7.39 15.02
CA ASN A 656 -6.72 7.38 15.45
C ASN A 656 -5.83 6.57 14.48
N GLU A 657 -4.55 6.42 14.80
CA GLU A 657 -3.53 5.69 14.03
C GLU A 657 -3.83 4.19 13.88
N MET A 658 -4.68 3.66 14.76
CA MET A 658 -5.22 2.29 14.70
C MET A 658 -6.49 2.19 13.86
N MET A 659 -6.87 3.27 13.15
CA MET A 659 -8.11 3.38 12.38
C MET A 659 -9.38 3.20 13.23
N GLN A 660 -9.25 3.33 14.55
CA GLN A 660 -10.32 3.23 15.52
C GLN A 660 -10.96 4.61 15.71
N SER A 661 -12.28 4.66 15.86
CA SER A 661 -12.98 5.89 16.21
C SER A 661 -12.46 6.44 17.53
N ILE A 662 -12.21 7.75 17.55
CA ILE A 662 -11.81 8.44 18.79
C ILE A 662 -12.94 8.43 19.83
N SER A 663 -14.19 8.30 19.38
CA SER A 663 -15.38 8.35 20.24
C SER A 663 -15.89 6.99 20.70
N ILE A 664 -15.68 5.92 19.90
CA ILE A 664 -16.31 4.61 20.12
C ILE A 664 -15.26 3.50 19.90
N PRO A 665 -14.86 2.74 20.94
CA PRO A 665 -13.79 1.73 20.83
C PRO A 665 -14.06 0.58 19.87
N GLU A 666 -15.32 0.18 19.69
CA GLU A 666 -15.71 -0.94 18.82
C GLU A 666 -15.91 -0.55 17.36
N LEU A 667 -15.84 0.76 17.05
CA LEU A 667 -16.08 1.32 15.73
C LEU A 667 -14.76 1.70 15.06
N TYR A 668 -14.55 1.19 13.85
CA TYR A 668 -13.40 1.48 13.01
C TYR A 668 -13.90 2.02 11.66
N ALA A 669 -13.03 2.74 10.95
CA ALA A 669 -13.32 3.13 9.57
C ALA A 669 -12.06 3.04 8.71
N ALA A 670 -12.24 2.71 7.43
CA ALA A 670 -11.17 2.63 6.43
C ALA A 670 -11.60 3.23 5.09
N GLY A 671 -10.61 3.61 4.28
CA GLY A 671 -10.84 4.30 3.00
C GLY A 671 -11.48 5.66 3.14
N ASP A 672 -12.22 6.09 2.11
CA ASP A 672 -12.69 7.47 1.95
C ASP A 672 -13.71 7.93 3.00
N CYS A 673 -14.27 7.01 3.78
CA CYS A 673 -15.20 7.32 4.86
C CYS A 673 -14.51 7.59 6.21
N ALA A 674 -13.21 7.30 6.31
CA ALA A 674 -12.38 7.62 7.46
C ALA A 674 -11.73 9.00 7.29
N TYR A 675 -11.45 9.67 8.42
CA TYR A 675 -10.66 10.88 8.49
C TYR A 675 -9.53 10.69 9.51
N ALA A 676 -8.28 10.82 9.07
CA ALA A 676 -7.10 10.62 9.91
C ALA A 676 -6.90 11.77 10.90
N GLY A 677 -7.43 11.60 12.12
CA GLY A 677 -7.35 12.56 13.22
C GLY A 677 -6.13 12.37 14.11
N TRP A 678 -4.99 11.95 13.55
CA TRP A 678 -3.79 11.57 14.30
C TRP A 678 -3.09 12.78 14.93
N GLU A 679 -2.63 12.61 16.16
CA GLU A 679 -1.87 13.62 16.89
C GLU A 679 -0.62 12.99 17.54
N PRO A 680 0.61 13.41 17.17
CA PRO A 680 0.95 14.43 16.16
C PRO A 680 0.73 13.94 14.72
N LYS A 681 0.42 14.87 13.82
CA LYS A 681 0.34 14.57 12.38
C LYS A 681 1.73 14.23 11.84
N ALA A 682 1.84 13.15 11.07
CA ALA A 682 3.06 12.77 10.39
C ALA A 682 3.51 13.89 9.42
N PRO A 683 4.79 14.30 9.43
CA PRO A 683 5.26 15.46 8.69
C PRO A 683 5.31 15.23 7.18
N HIS A 684 5.33 13.97 6.73
CA HIS A 684 5.45 13.58 5.33
C HIS A 684 4.28 12.71 4.85
N TRP A 685 3.19 12.69 5.61
CA TRP A 685 1.98 12.00 5.21
C TRP A 685 0.80 12.96 5.27
N PHE A 686 -0.08 12.85 4.30
CA PHE A 686 -1.35 13.55 4.29
C PHE A 686 -2.40 12.65 3.69
N GLN A 687 -3.64 12.86 4.12
CA GLN A 687 -4.74 12.04 3.67
C GLN A 687 -5.16 12.44 2.26
N MET A 688 -5.29 11.44 1.39
CA MET A 688 -5.94 11.56 0.10
C MET A 688 -6.87 10.37 -0.13
N ARG A 689 -8.00 10.62 -0.79
CA ARG A 689 -9.03 9.61 -1.06
C ARG A 689 -8.65 8.80 -2.29
N LEU A 690 -7.75 7.84 -2.07
CA LEU A 690 -7.11 7.03 -3.09
C LEU A 690 -7.24 5.54 -2.77
N TRP A 691 -7.30 4.73 -3.83
CA TRP A 691 -7.30 3.27 -3.76
C TRP A 691 -6.15 2.71 -2.92
N SER A 692 -4.93 3.28 -3.05
CA SER A 692 -3.76 2.83 -2.28
C SER A 692 -3.89 3.11 -0.79
N GLN A 693 -4.38 4.30 -0.40
CA GLN A 693 -4.62 4.62 1.00
C GLN A 693 -5.81 3.82 1.55
N ALA A 694 -6.85 3.57 0.76
CA ALA A 694 -7.97 2.73 1.15
C ALA A 694 -7.52 1.30 1.50
N ARG A 695 -6.59 0.74 0.72
CA ARG A 695 -5.99 -0.57 1.03
C ARG A 695 -5.12 -0.53 2.29
N GLN A 696 -4.25 0.47 2.44
CA GLN A 696 -3.37 0.60 3.62
C GLN A 696 -4.17 0.78 4.93
N THR A 697 -5.16 1.66 4.90
CA THR A 697 -6.05 1.92 6.04
C THR A 697 -6.92 0.71 6.40
N ALA A 698 -7.39 -0.05 5.40
CA ALA A 698 -8.11 -1.30 5.64
C ALA A 698 -7.25 -2.37 6.31
N PHE A 699 -6.01 -2.53 5.85
CA PHE A 699 -5.06 -3.47 6.45
C PHE A 699 -4.78 -3.12 7.91
N GLN A 700 -4.61 -1.83 8.23
CA GLN A 700 -4.44 -1.38 9.60
C GLN A 700 -5.70 -1.56 10.44
N ALA A 701 -6.88 -1.25 9.91
CA ALA A 701 -8.15 -1.42 10.63
C ALA A 701 -8.41 -2.89 10.98
N ALA A 702 -8.16 -3.81 10.04
CA ALA A 702 -8.30 -5.25 10.28
C ALA A 702 -7.38 -5.75 11.39
N LYS A 703 -6.08 -5.41 11.32
CA LYS A 703 -5.11 -5.74 12.37
C LYS A 703 -5.53 -5.17 13.72
N SER A 704 -5.93 -3.90 13.73
CA SER A 704 -6.33 -3.22 14.96
C SER A 704 -7.55 -3.88 15.58
N MET A 705 -8.57 -4.23 14.79
CA MET A 705 -9.71 -4.98 15.29
C MET A 705 -9.30 -6.34 15.88
N PHE A 706 -8.45 -7.09 15.19
CA PHE A 706 -7.96 -8.40 15.64
C PHE A 706 -7.18 -8.30 16.96
N TYR A 707 -6.13 -7.49 17.00
CA TYR A 707 -5.24 -7.37 18.17
C TYR A 707 -5.95 -6.74 19.37
N HIS A 708 -6.85 -5.76 19.18
CA HIS A 708 -7.67 -5.25 20.27
C HIS A 708 -8.68 -6.29 20.81
N THR A 709 -9.08 -7.28 20.01
CA THR A 709 -9.92 -8.40 20.50
C THR A 709 -9.09 -9.43 21.26
N VAL A 710 -7.86 -9.72 20.82
CA VAL A 710 -6.93 -10.63 21.50
C VAL A 710 -6.36 -10.02 22.79
N GLY A 711 -6.26 -8.70 22.87
CA GLY A 711 -5.64 -7.97 23.99
C GLY A 711 -4.14 -7.70 23.82
N ASP A 712 -3.64 -7.77 22.59
CA ASP A 712 -2.24 -7.63 22.22
C ASP A 712 -1.93 -6.25 21.61
N GLU A 713 -0.65 -5.88 21.55
CA GLU A 713 -0.19 -4.63 20.94
C GLU A 713 -0.39 -4.65 19.42
N VAL A 714 -0.96 -3.57 18.87
CA VAL A 714 -1.21 -3.44 17.44
C VAL A 714 0.07 -2.97 16.73
N PRO A 715 0.65 -3.76 15.80
CA PRO A 715 1.79 -3.30 15.01
C PRO A 715 1.35 -2.25 13.98
N LEU A 716 1.91 -1.05 14.09
CA LEU A 716 1.70 0.05 13.13
C LEU A 716 2.48 -0.17 11.83
N ASP A 717 1.82 0.12 10.70
CA ASP A 717 2.45 0.08 9.38
C ASP A 717 3.21 1.38 9.06
N PHE A 718 4.41 1.26 8.48
CA PHE A 718 5.21 2.41 8.03
C PHE A 718 4.49 3.25 6.96
N SER A 719 3.47 2.69 6.30
CA SER A 719 2.66 3.36 5.29
C SER A 719 2.00 4.68 5.76
N PHE A 720 1.98 4.94 7.07
CA PHE A 720 1.44 6.16 7.67
C PHE A 720 2.49 7.25 7.96
N GLU A 721 3.77 6.98 7.70
CA GLU A 721 4.86 7.96 7.85
C GLU A 721 5.14 8.74 6.55
N LEU A 722 4.88 8.12 5.39
CA LEU A 722 5.22 8.69 4.08
C LEU A 722 4.09 8.51 3.07
N PHE A 723 3.73 9.57 2.36
CA PHE A 723 2.83 9.49 1.23
C PHE A 723 3.55 8.91 -0.01
N THR A 724 3.06 7.78 -0.52
CA THR A 724 3.53 7.20 -1.79
C THR A 724 2.37 6.70 -2.63
N HIS A 725 2.34 7.04 -3.92
CA HIS A 725 1.27 6.65 -4.83
C HIS A 725 1.77 6.49 -6.28
N VAL A 726 1.18 5.56 -7.03
CA VAL A 726 1.40 5.40 -8.47
C VAL A 726 0.07 5.61 -9.19
N THR A 727 0.08 6.45 -10.22
CA THR A 727 -1.07 6.69 -11.10
C THR A 727 -0.62 6.92 -12.54
N ASN A 728 -1.57 7.05 -13.46
CA ASN A 728 -1.32 7.38 -14.85
C ASN A 728 -1.97 8.73 -15.19
N PHE A 729 -1.18 9.72 -15.64
CA PHE A 729 -1.69 11.00 -16.13
C PHE A 729 -1.12 11.29 -17.52
N PHE A 730 -1.97 11.83 -18.41
CA PHE A 730 -1.58 12.19 -19.78
C PHE A 730 -0.90 11.05 -20.57
N GLY A 731 -1.26 9.81 -20.27
CA GLY A 731 -0.64 8.62 -20.86
C GLY A 731 0.81 8.34 -20.41
N PHE A 732 1.23 8.90 -19.27
CA PHE A 732 2.49 8.63 -18.58
C PHE A 732 2.24 7.96 -17.23
N LYS A 733 3.17 7.09 -16.83
CA LYS A 733 3.15 6.51 -15.48
C LYS A 733 3.85 7.49 -14.53
N VAL A 734 3.12 7.95 -13.52
CA VAL A 734 3.55 8.96 -12.55
C VAL A 734 3.68 8.30 -11.18
N SER A 735 4.89 8.32 -10.62
CA SER A 735 5.14 7.88 -9.24
C SER A 735 5.33 9.12 -8.37
N ILE A 736 4.53 9.22 -7.31
CA ILE A 736 4.48 10.37 -6.41
C ILE A 736 4.98 9.91 -5.05
N THR A 737 6.01 10.57 -4.52
CA THR A 737 6.62 10.25 -3.21
C THR A 737 6.78 11.55 -2.43
N PHE A 738 5.91 11.85 -1.45
CA PHE A 738 5.70 13.24 -1.04
C PHE A 738 5.63 13.61 0.45
N SER A 739 5.95 14.90 0.70
CA SER A 739 5.82 15.71 1.92
C SER A 739 5.03 17.01 1.63
N PRO A 740 4.10 17.47 2.49
CA PRO A 740 3.05 18.49 2.25
C PRO A 740 3.43 19.87 1.66
N LYS A 741 4.70 20.18 1.38
CA LYS A 741 5.15 21.48 0.83
C LYS A 741 5.75 21.46 -0.58
N ASN A 742 6.21 20.33 -1.12
CA ASN A 742 7.13 20.35 -2.28
C ASN A 742 6.96 19.20 -3.27
N SER A 743 5.76 18.91 -3.82
CA SER A 743 5.54 17.77 -4.74
C SER A 743 6.69 17.52 -5.73
N GLN A 744 7.12 16.27 -5.86
CA GLN A 744 8.14 15.74 -6.75
C GLN A 744 7.49 14.50 -7.33
N ALA A 745 7.10 14.62 -8.59
CA ALA A 745 6.59 13.52 -9.37
C ALA A 745 7.76 12.92 -10.17
N LEU A 746 8.05 11.63 -9.95
CA LEU A 746 8.91 10.90 -10.86
C LEU A 746 8.07 10.42 -12.03
N ILE A 747 8.27 11.06 -13.19
CA ILE A 747 7.57 10.70 -14.42
C ILE A 747 8.44 9.71 -15.19
N THR A 748 7.93 8.50 -15.36
CA THR A 748 8.58 7.48 -16.17
C THR A 748 7.85 7.34 -17.50
N ARG A 749 8.62 7.37 -18.60
CA ARG A 749 8.08 6.95 -19.90
C ARG A 749 7.77 5.46 -19.79
N LYS A 750 6.54 5.05 -20.12
CA LYS A 750 6.20 3.64 -20.29
C LYS A 750 7.12 3.13 -21.41
N ALA A 751 8.04 2.22 -21.07
CA ALA A 751 8.92 1.58 -22.04
C ALA A 751 8.10 0.75 -23.01
#